data_AF-A0A833PRE3-F1
#
_entry.id   AF-A0A833PRE3-F1
#
_cell.length_a   1.000
_cell.length_b   1.000
_cell.length_c   1.000
_cell.angle_alpha   90.00
_cell.angle_beta   90.00
_cell.angle_gamma   90.00
#
_symmetry.space_group_name_H-M   'P 1'
#
loop_
_entity.id
_entity.type
_entity.pdbx_description
1 polymer ?
#
loop_
_entity_poly.entity_id
_entity_poly.type
_entity_poly.pdbx_seq_one_letter_code
_entity_poly.pdbx_strand_id
1 'polypeptide(L)'
;MMTENDTVQARSIKVVAVGYYGAPNVGDELLLGLLARQVRERGGELVALSINPEYTTHAHGIAAVDYFNLGAVGRALSDADLLVFGGGGIFQDHHPFNVEALYDPTQNDIAGYARIFYMARQFGVRTVIWGHGVGPLVNPASRDITRDVFTHADHVSLRDTDSEALLHDIGVRRDIPVGADPGWAFVSRPPAEVDISGKLAPLGAKKKLAVIARSWEFNRNWEEKLVSALNEALDDSWSIVWLGFQWSVGDHERLTDRSFLEHLKLAVSPHIESVIIDGITPDEAFAVIGECDAAFSMRLHGSILALGKSIPVAALEYDVKMARAHDMAGLPASLRLQLNDGAADFTAAVRRLTHPDGAPWIIAQEKLDALNASACVHSTVLDHAFAAVRSASGGAPRRWSSQQLDWMSTWLEQLVWQKNGAARMSEKALDLLRYRDSQLAEKVTRVGQLETELGKTVDLLHFRDAQLAQQEEQVAELRNRLELANHKLVAAEAFVKHASQVHAAQTTTLKDSAQKVAEEQADKISSLKATIRQFEQGHAESEALTQPNVAAAAIHSTSGSPMLFRRYMSAPLTYMSRAAYILRNGGVRALVSAARRHYRYQQAQQQIQQAAIEVASGTPTAEDQRLLFRAAAKLQREEIIVIAAHAYDWAGSGHRYAQLTTTALAAGHRIVYLVAPSDTGSTPAPLTPRIPGLIHEYIDPTKIEDIFGQVSESAKLIIGVPDSRVTPFFEFARNRGLETILDVAQDWSHDGQAMRILESIAVDADRCTVGMPALADTIPQRAREKIELLPGAAVHTVFDVYKQYNRPGDMPSKRRSVALFYSVDGLDSVDYPWLKETAERNVNITFCVIADGQLTPGLPDNVVMLGMRHTSEVPAYIAHADFMFFPLGARSLHSADSTAGIYAALLQRKPVVCSMELGVTATPLLHVRTDLASFAAQCGALAAAEPVTQNDDIFVAGNSWLGRIEQLCPPQPRHDVSVVILIHNNAGIIARCLQTLLQHAAPYIAEVIVVDNASSDGGAELVEREFPNIRLVRNPENGCSSGRNLGVQHSTGKYIVFFDSDQWFVGASGFEEALHVLENDASVGVIGWNAGWFDATRTDLGGMIADYCPNRAMNAAAIRDGYRADIGFLGTSGFFMRRRTFDATQGFDTFYDPTCFEDTDLCFQVKALGMKVTYRDLSGIRHQPHQTTGADSGSDAYRKLFLRNANYFKEKWRDYPHFYLDYID
;
A
#
# COMPACT_ATOMS: atom_id res chain seq x y z
N MET A 1 18.55 46.30 -60.00
CA MET A 1 19.65 45.73 -59.21
C MET A 1 19.39 46.02 -57.75
N MET A 2 19.03 45.01 -56.98
CA MET A 2 19.18 44.93 -55.52
C MET A 2 19.50 43.46 -55.21
N THR A 3 20.31 43.23 -54.19
CA THR A 3 21.13 42.01 -54.03
C THR A 3 20.61 41.09 -52.92
N GLU A 4 20.61 39.79 -53.23
CA GLU A 4 20.91 38.62 -52.39
C GLU A 4 20.32 38.41 -50.97
N ASN A 5 19.99 37.14 -50.73
CA ASN A 5 19.90 36.42 -49.45
C ASN A 5 18.70 36.66 -48.52
N ASP A 6 17.55 36.13 -48.95
CA ASP A 6 16.55 35.50 -48.06
C ASP A 6 16.49 33.98 -48.32
N THR A 7 17.54 33.25 -47.92
CA THR A 7 17.45 31.78 -47.79
C THR A 7 16.83 31.43 -46.45
N VAL A 8 15.54 31.13 -46.44
CA VAL A 8 14.85 30.57 -45.27
C VAL A 8 15.59 29.30 -44.82
N GLN A 9 16.21 29.34 -43.64
CA GLN A 9 16.85 28.16 -43.05
C GLN A 9 15.77 27.10 -42.80
N ALA A 10 15.90 25.94 -43.45
CA ALA A 10 15.06 24.80 -43.17
C ALA A 10 15.27 24.35 -41.72
N ARG A 11 14.19 24.20 -40.96
CA ARG A 11 14.22 23.69 -39.59
C ARG A 11 14.94 22.33 -39.54
N SER A 12 15.88 22.22 -38.60
CA SER A 12 16.57 20.97 -38.27
C SER A 12 15.57 19.92 -37.77
N ILE A 13 15.73 18.67 -38.22
CA ILE A 13 14.85 17.55 -37.86
C ILE A 13 15.34 16.94 -36.55
N LYS A 14 14.50 16.96 -35.52
CA LYS A 14 14.87 16.39 -34.21
C LYS A 14 14.58 14.91 -34.15
N VAL A 15 15.60 14.12 -33.84
CA VAL A 15 15.54 12.66 -33.78
C VAL A 15 15.86 12.20 -32.37
N VAL A 16 14.98 11.41 -31.75
CA VAL A 16 15.29 10.66 -30.53
C VAL A 16 15.70 9.24 -30.93
N ALA A 17 16.79 8.73 -30.35
CA ALA A 17 17.23 7.35 -30.54
C ALA A 17 17.11 6.55 -29.25
N VAL A 18 16.62 5.31 -29.35
CA VAL A 18 16.55 4.35 -28.25
C VAL A 18 17.29 3.06 -28.62
N GLY A 19 18.09 2.56 -27.67
CA GLY A 19 18.93 1.37 -27.79
C GLY A 19 19.58 1.07 -26.44
N TYR A 20 20.48 0.07 -26.40
CA TYR A 20 21.28 -0.21 -25.20
C TYR A 20 22.50 0.72 -25.16
N TYR A 21 22.25 2.01 -24.91
CA TYR A 21 23.24 3.08 -25.02
C TYR A 21 23.66 3.63 -23.66
N GLY A 22 24.91 4.08 -23.55
CA GLY A 22 25.47 4.60 -22.30
C GLY A 22 25.86 3.52 -21.29
N ALA A 23 25.92 2.26 -21.73
CA ALA A 23 26.40 1.12 -20.95
C ALA A 23 27.63 0.56 -21.67
N PRO A 24 28.83 1.15 -21.50
CA PRO A 24 29.91 1.21 -22.49
C PRO A 24 30.24 -0.11 -23.20
N ASN A 25 29.55 -0.34 -24.33
CA ASN A 25 29.63 -1.54 -25.14
C ASN A 25 30.07 -1.17 -26.55
N VAL A 26 31.26 -1.62 -26.95
CA VAL A 26 31.87 -1.30 -28.24
C VAL A 26 30.92 -1.56 -29.43
N GLY A 27 30.04 -2.55 -29.34
CA GLY A 27 29.06 -2.86 -30.38
C GLY A 27 27.89 -1.89 -30.44
N ASP A 28 27.21 -1.65 -29.32
CA ASP A 28 26.02 -0.80 -29.29
C ASP A 28 26.39 0.68 -29.47
N GLU A 29 27.53 1.11 -28.93
CA GLU A 29 28.07 2.46 -29.13
C GLU A 29 28.53 2.69 -30.59
N LEU A 30 29.06 1.67 -31.28
CA LEU A 30 29.37 1.75 -32.73
C LEU A 30 28.11 2.07 -33.54
N LEU A 31 27.00 1.39 -33.23
CA LEU A 31 25.73 1.60 -33.92
C LEU A 31 25.13 2.97 -33.61
N LEU A 32 25.30 3.48 -32.38
CA LEU A 32 24.93 4.86 -32.04
C LEU A 32 25.76 5.90 -32.81
N GLY A 33 27.09 5.75 -32.85
CA GLY A 33 27.98 6.66 -33.59
C GLY A 33 27.69 6.67 -35.10
N LEU A 34 27.40 5.50 -35.67
CA LEU A 34 26.96 5.37 -37.07
C LEU A 34 25.62 6.08 -37.32
N LEU A 35 24.64 5.90 -36.43
CA LEU A 35 23.33 6.55 -36.52
C LEU A 35 23.47 8.08 -36.37
N ALA A 36 24.25 8.56 -35.42
CA ALA A 36 24.55 9.98 -35.21
C ALA A 36 25.17 10.61 -36.48
N ARG A 37 26.15 9.94 -37.10
CA ARG A 37 26.74 10.35 -38.37
C ARG A 37 25.68 10.41 -39.48
N GLN A 38 24.85 9.37 -39.63
CA GLN A 38 23.80 9.30 -40.67
C GLN A 38 22.66 10.32 -40.48
N VAL A 39 22.30 10.66 -39.24
CA VAL A 39 21.32 11.72 -38.93
C VAL A 39 21.91 13.11 -39.23
N ARG A 40 23.16 13.36 -38.85
CA ARG A 40 23.87 14.62 -39.13
C ARG A 40 24.09 14.85 -40.63
N GLU A 41 24.46 13.81 -41.38
CA GLU A 41 24.55 13.83 -42.86
C GLU A 41 23.22 14.26 -43.53
N ARG A 42 22.07 14.06 -42.85
CA ARG A 42 20.72 14.41 -43.32
C ARG A 42 20.19 15.73 -42.75
N GLY A 43 21.02 16.50 -42.05
CA GLY A 43 20.64 17.77 -41.43
C GLY A 43 19.61 17.62 -40.31
N GLY A 44 19.75 16.57 -39.50
CA GLY A 44 19.00 16.39 -38.25
C GLY A 44 19.91 16.42 -37.02
N GLU A 45 19.29 16.60 -35.87
CA GLU A 45 19.90 16.57 -34.54
C GLU A 45 19.48 15.28 -33.82
N LEU A 46 20.45 14.54 -33.26
CA LEU A 46 20.18 13.30 -32.53
C LEU A 46 20.22 13.54 -31.02
N VAL A 47 19.22 13.00 -30.32
CA VAL A 47 19.17 12.88 -28.86
C VAL A 47 19.12 11.39 -28.50
N ALA A 48 20.10 10.88 -27.77
CA ALA A 48 20.11 9.47 -27.34
C ALA A 48 19.43 9.28 -25.98
N LEU A 49 18.52 8.31 -25.87
CA LEU A 49 18.11 7.77 -24.57
C LEU A 49 19.22 6.84 -24.07
N SER A 50 19.77 7.15 -22.90
CA SER A 50 21.05 6.60 -22.43
C SER A 50 21.01 6.24 -20.95
N ILE A 51 21.67 5.14 -20.59
CA ILE A 51 21.89 4.67 -19.21
C ILE A 51 22.89 5.58 -18.48
N ASN A 52 23.90 6.11 -19.19
CA ASN A 52 24.84 7.12 -18.70
C ASN A 52 24.90 8.30 -19.69
N PRO A 53 24.04 9.32 -19.52
CA PRO A 53 23.96 10.46 -20.43
C PRO A 53 25.26 11.27 -20.52
N GLU A 54 26.03 11.37 -19.43
CA GLU A 54 27.30 12.10 -19.42
C GLU A 54 28.33 11.42 -20.32
N TYR A 55 28.49 10.10 -20.18
CA TYR A 55 29.34 9.30 -21.05
C TYR A 55 28.90 9.40 -22.52
N THR A 56 27.62 9.19 -22.81
CA THR A 56 27.11 9.23 -24.21
C THR A 56 27.30 10.61 -24.84
N THR A 57 27.09 11.68 -24.07
CA THR A 57 27.32 13.06 -24.54
C THR A 57 28.79 13.30 -24.86
N HIS A 58 29.70 12.84 -24.00
CA HIS A 58 31.13 12.98 -24.20
C HIS A 58 31.67 12.13 -25.36
N ALA A 59 31.24 10.86 -25.46
CA ALA A 59 31.74 9.90 -26.44
C ALA A 59 31.29 10.19 -27.88
N HIS A 60 30.06 10.66 -28.08
CA HIS A 60 29.48 10.86 -29.42
C HIS A 60 29.27 12.33 -29.82
N GLY A 61 29.39 13.27 -28.89
CA GLY A 61 29.14 14.69 -29.16
C GLY A 61 27.68 15.01 -29.53
N ILE A 62 26.74 14.22 -29.02
CA ILE A 62 25.28 14.38 -29.18
C ILE A 62 24.63 14.67 -27.83
N ALA A 63 23.42 15.21 -27.82
CA ALA A 63 22.66 15.31 -26.57
C ALA A 63 22.22 13.92 -26.10
N ALA A 64 22.24 13.67 -24.80
CA ALA A 64 21.74 12.45 -24.20
C ALA A 64 20.77 12.73 -23.04
N VAL A 65 19.82 11.83 -22.84
CA VAL A 65 18.77 11.90 -21.80
C VAL A 65 18.77 10.59 -21.04
N ASP A 66 18.66 10.66 -19.71
CA ASP A 66 18.55 9.48 -18.85
C ASP A 66 17.33 8.63 -19.25
N TYR A 67 17.61 7.40 -19.68
CA TYR A 67 16.61 6.41 -20.08
C TYR A 67 15.60 6.10 -18.96
N PHE A 68 16.03 6.15 -17.70
CA PHE A 68 15.18 5.89 -16.53
C PHE A 68 14.31 7.10 -16.15
N ASN A 69 14.69 8.31 -16.59
CA ASN A 69 13.95 9.55 -16.32
C ASN A 69 12.82 9.75 -17.34
N LEU A 70 11.69 9.07 -17.12
CA LEU A 70 10.53 9.12 -18.03
C LEU A 70 9.98 10.54 -18.27
N GLY A 71 10.17 11.47 -17.32
CA GLY A 71 9.81 12.88 -17.51
C GLY A 71 10.73 13.60 -18.50
N ALA A 72 12.03 13.32 -18.47
CA ALA A 72 12.99 13.85 -19.45
C ALA A 72 12.82 13.18 -20.83
N VAL A 73 12.59 11.86 -20.86
CA VAL A 73 12.23 11.12 -22.09
C VAL A 73 10.96 11.69 -22.73
N GLY A 74 9.91 11.93 -21.93
CA GLY A 74 8.66 12.53 -22.41
C GLY A 74 8.86 13.94 -22.99
N ARG A 75 9.69 14.78 -22.36
CA ARG A 75 10.07 16.09 -22.92
C ARG A 75 10.81 15.96 -24.25
N ALA A 76 11.81 15.08 -24.33
CA ALA A 76 12.56 14.85 -25.57
C ALA A 76 11.66 14.36 -26.72
N LEU A 77 10.73 13.42 -26.44
CA LEU A 77 9.76 12.96 -27.42
C LEU A 77 8.74 14.03 -27.82
N SER A 78 8.33 14.92 -26.91
CA SER A 78 7.36 15.99 -27.22
C SER A 78 7.86 17.05 -28.20
N ASP A 79 9.19 17.14 -28.37
CA ASP A 79 9.90 18.07 -29.27
C ASP A 79 10.55 17.32 -30.45
N ALA A 80 10.39 15.98 -30.53
CA ALA A 80 10.95 15.14 -31.59
C ALA A 80 10.05 15.11 -32.84
N ASP A 81 10.69 15.06 -34.01
CA ASP A 81 10.04 14.80 -35.30
C ASP A 81 10.08 13.29 -35.64
N LEU A 82 11.06 12.56 -35.10
CA LEU A 82 11.31 11.13 -35.38
C LEU A 82 11.83 10.38 -34.12
N LEU A 83 11.33 9.18 -33.86
CA LEU A 83 11.93 8.19 -32.96
C LEU A 83 12.58 7.09 -33.78
N VAL A 84 13.84 6.76 -33.50
CA VAL A 84 14.58 5.65 -34.10
C VAL A 84 14.92 4.61 -33.03
N PHE A 85 14.42 3.39 -33.21
CA PHE A 85 14.95 2.21 -32.54
C PHE A 85 16.26 1.80 -33.24
N GLY A 86 17.38 1.98 -32.53
CA GLY A 86 18.72 1.74 -33.04
C GLY A 86 19.06 0.26 -33.20
N GLY A 87 19.92 -0.06 -34.18
CA GLY A 87 20.23 -1.45 -34.56
C GLY A 87 20.67 -2.30 -33.37
N GLY A 88 20.22 -3.56 -33.35
CA GLY A 88 20.42 -4.42 -32.19
C GLY A 88 19.50 -5.63 -32.18
N GLY A 89 19.62 -6.44 -31.13
CA GLY A 89 18.76 -7.61 -30.86
C GLY A 89 17.84 -7.37 -29.67
N ILE A 90 17.20 -6.20 -29.58
CA ILE A 90 16.52 -5.78 -28.35
C ILE A 90 15.22 -6.56 -28.09
N PHE A 91 14.54 -6.99 -29.15
CA PHE A 91 13.30 -7.78 -29.09
C PHE A 91 13.61 -9.29 -29.00
N GLN A 92 14.10 -9.76 -27.84
CA GLN A 92 14.51 -11.16 -27.60
C GLN A 92 14.21 -11.62 -26.14
N ASP A 93 13.80 -12.88 -25.95
CA ASP A 93 13.43 -13.47 -24.64
C ASP A 93 14.63 -13.99 -23.81
N HIS A 94 15.77 -13.28 -23.85
CA HIS A 94 16.89 -13.59 -22.96
C HIS A 94 16.66 -13.12 -21.52
N HIS A 95 15.79 -12.13 -21.33
CA HIS A 95 15.27 -11.73 -20.03
C HIS A 95 13.83 -12.25 -19.85
N PRO A 96 13.42 -12.64 -18.63
CA PRO A 96 12.04 -13.07 -18.39
C PRO A 96 11.07 -11.92 -18.69
N PHE A 97 10.16 -12.14 -19.64
CA PHE A 97 9.14 -11.14 -19.98
C PHE A 97 8.31 -10.73 -18.77
N ASN A 98 8.30 -9.43 -18.46
CA ASN A 98 7.42 -8.81 -17.51
C ASN A 98 6.62 -7.71 -18.21
N VAL A 99 5.29 -7.84 -18.25
CA VAL A 99 4.42 -6.76 -18.75
C VAL A 99 4.53 -5.49 -17.91
N GLU A 100 4.97 -5.59 -16.65
CA GLU A 100 5.30 -4.45 -15.79
C GLU A 100 6.57 -3.71 -16.26
N ALA A 101 7.35 -4.21 -17.22
CA ALA A 101 8.49 -3.48 -17.77
C ALA A 101 8.08 -2.41 -18.79
N LEU A 102 6.87 -2.47 -19.39
CA LEU A 102 6.26 -1.33 -20.12
C LEU A 102 6.20 -0.07 -19.26
N TYR A 103 6.36 -0.24 -17.96
CA TYR A 103 5.74 0.55 -16.94
C TYR A 103 6.80 0.95 -15.89
N ASP A 104 7.54 0.00 -15.33
CA ASP A 104 8.71 0.24 -14.51
C ASP A 104 9.93 0.56 -15.40
N PRO A 105 10.53 1.76 -15.32
CA PRO A 105 11.72 2.10 -16.09
C PRO A 105 12.94 1.24 -15.71
N THR A 106 12.99 0.71 -14.49
CA THR A 106 14.14 -0.05 -13.97
C THR A 106 14.21 -1.50 -14.46
N GLN A 107 13.16 -2.00 -15.12
CA GLN A 107 13.15 -3.33 -15.73
C GLN A 107 13.72 -3.28 -17.16
N ASN A 108 14.65 -4.19 -17.46
CA ASN A 108 15.30 -4.29 -18.78
C ASN A 108 14.81 -5.54 -19.52
N ASP A 109 13.69 -5.42 -20.25
CA ASP A 109 13.18 -6.44 -21.17
C ASP A 109 12.46 -5.79 -22.38
N ILE A 110 11.93 -6.62 -23.27
CA ILE A 110 11.18 -6.24 -24.50
C ILE A 110 10.10 -5.18 -24.25
N ALA A 111 9.33 -5.32 -23.17
CA ALA A 111 8.26 -4.42 -22.80
C ALA A 111 8.82 -3.04 -22.37
N GLY A 112 9.99 -3.02 -21.70
CA GLY A 112 10.73 -1.79 -21.39
C GLY A 112 11.05 -0.93 -22.61
N TYR A 113 11.49 -1.54 -23.70
CA TYR A 113 11.77 -0.83 -24.95
C TYR A 113 10.48 -0.47 -25.70
N ALA A 114 9.45 -1.34 -25.66
CA ALA A 114 8.16 -1.06 -26.27
C ALA A 114 7.45 0.16 -25.65
N ARG A 115 7.66 0.47 -24.36
CA ARG A 115 7.18 1.72 -23.72
C ARG A 115 7.50 2.96 -24.55
N ILE A 116 8.75 3.08 -25.00
CA ILE A 116 9.25 4.28 -25.70
C ILE A 116 8.55 4.45 -27.06
N PHE A 117 8.24 3.33 -27.73
CA PHE A 117 7.43 3.31 -28.94
C PHE A 117 6.02 3.87 -28.71
N TYR A 118 5.32 3.38 -27.67
CA TYR A 118 3.97 3.84 -27.35
C TYR A 118 3.95 5.33 -26.94
N MET A 119 4.93 5.78 -26.14
CA MET A 119 5.09 7.20 -25.79
C MET A 119 5.25 8.07 -27.05
N ALA A 120 6.14 7.72 -27.98
CA ALA A 120 6.37 8.48 -29.20
C ALA A 120 5.11 8.58 -30.08
N ARG A 121 4.36 7.47 -30.22
CA ARG A 121 3.09 7.47 -30.97
C ARG A 121 2.04 8.37 -30.34
N GLN A 122 1.98 8.45 -29.01
CA GLN A 122 1.06 9.33 -28.29
C GLN A 122 1.39 10.82 -28.51
N PHE A 123 2.67 11.18 -28.59
CA PHE A 123 3.11 12.52 -28.99
C PHE A 123 2.93 12.82 -30.48
N GLY A 124 2.60 11.82 -31.31
CA GLY A 124 2.45 11.94 -32.76
C GLY A 124 3.77 11.91 -33.53
N VAL A 125 4.84 11.44 -32.90
CA VAL A 125 6.19 11.30 -33.47
C VAL A 125 6.21 10.10 -34.41
N ARG A 126 6.84 10.25 -35.58
CA ARG A 126 7.03 9.13 -36.52
C ARG A 126 8.06 8.14 -35.98
N THR A 127 7.92 6.87 -36.31
CA THR A 127 8.70 5.76 -35.72
C THR A 127 9.47 4.97 -36.78
N VAL A 128 10.76 4.73 -36.53
CA VAL A 128 11.65 3.92 -37.39
C VAL A 128 12.25 2.79 -36.56
N ILE A 129 12.19 1.57 -37.08
CA ILE A 129 12.98 0.44 -36.60
C ILE A 129 14.13 0.23 -37.58
N TRP A 130 15.35 0.50 -37.14
CA TRP A 130 16.55 0.53 -37.98
C TRP A 130 17.42 -0.70 -37.69
N GLY A 131 17.73 -1.50 -38.72
CA GLY A 131 18.72 -2.58 -38.65
C GLY A 131 18.52 -3.62 -37.54
N HIS A 132 17.28 -3.98 -37.22
CA HIS A 132 16.98 -4.86 -36.07
C HIS A 132 17.13 -6.35 -36.39
N GLY A 133 17.59 -7.12 -35.41
CA GLY A 133 17.34 -8.56 -35.31
C GLY A 133 16.26 -8.84 -34.26
N VAL A 134 15.47 -9.90 -34.46
CA VAL A 134 14.34 -10.27 -33.61
C VAL A 134 14.46 -11.71 -33.17
N GLY A 135 14.27 -11.94 -31.87
CA GLY A 135 14.21 -13.25 -31.25
C GLY A 135 15.52 -13.76 -30.63
N PRO A 136 15.48 -14.94 -29.99
CA PRO A 136 14.34 -15.86 -29.94
C PRO A 136 13.13 -15.30 -29.15
N LEU A 137 11.91 -15.61 -29.60
CA LEU A 137 10.67 -15.27 -28.91
C LEU A 137 9.93 -16.56 -28.53
N VAL A 138 10.05 -16.97 -27.27
CA VAL A 138 9.43 -18.17 -26.69
C VAL A 138 8.13 -17.81 -25.97
N ASN A 139 8.06 -16.65 -25.32
CA ASN A 139 6.91 -16.22 -24.54
C ASN A 139 5.80 -15.64 -25.45
N PRO A 140 4.53 -16.09 -25.32
CA PRO A 140 3.42 -15.56 -26.10
C PRO A 140 3.22 -14.04 -25.98
N ALA A 141 3.40 -13.47 -24.79
CA ALA A 141 3.19 -12.03 -24.57
C ALA A 141 4.33 -11.18 -25.19
N SER A 142 5.56 -11.69 -25.21
CA SER A 142 6.67 -11.09 -25.96
C SER A 142 6.39 -11.06 -27.47
N ARG A 143 5.80 -12.13 -28.01
CA ARG A 143 5.37 -12.20 -29.41
C ARG A 143 4.26 -11.19 -29.69
N ASP A 144 3.29 -11.04 -28.79
CA ASP A 144 2.19 -10.07 -28.95
C ASP A 144 2.69 -8.62 -28.98
N ILE A 145 3.55 -8.21 -28.04
CA ILE A 145 4.14 -6.85 -28.03
C ILE A 145 5.06 -6.63 -29.23
N THR A 146 5.89 -7.62 -29.59
CA THR A 146 6.78 -7.49 -30.77
C THR A 146 5.96 -7.38 -32.06
N ARG A 147 4.89 -8.18 -32.22
CA ARG A 147 3.95 -8.02 -33.35
C ARG A 147 3.41 -6.61 -33.40
N ASP A 148 2.94 -6.07 -32.29
CA ASP A 148 2.29 -4.75 -32.23
C ASP A 148 3.24 -3.63 -32.66
N VAL A 149 4.43 -3.58 -32.06
CA VAL A 149 5.46 -2.57 -32.38
C VAL A 149 5.86 -2.61 -33.86
N PHE A 150 6.17 -3.78 -34.41
CA PHE A 150 6.60 -3.92 -35.81
C PHE A 150 5.45 -3.75 -36.83
N THR A 151 4.21 -4.03 -36.42
CA THR A 151 3.01 -3.76 -37.23
C THR A 151 2.73 -2.26 -37.33
N HIS A 152 2.90 -1.53 -36.22
CA HIS A 152 2.51 -0.12 -36.14
C HIS A 152 3.63 0.89 -36.48
N ALA A 153 4.91 0.48 -36.47
CA ALA A 153 6.01 1.35 -36.86
C ALA A 153 5.86 1.91 -38.28
N ASP A 154 6.18 3.18 -38.51
CA ASP A 154 6.04 3.78 -39.85
C ASP A 154 7.03 3.12 -40.83
N HIS A 155 8.30 3.04 -40.42
CA HIS A 155 9.39 2.46 -41.20
C HIS A 155 10.09 1.34 -40.42
N VAL A 156 10.45 0.25 -41.10
CA VAL A 156 11.09 -0.93 -40.49
C VAL A 156 12.17 -1.46 -41.44
N SER A 157 13.29 -1.93 -40.89
CA SER A 157 14.29 -2.73 -41.61
C SER A 157 14.94 -3.75 -40.67
N LEU A 158 15.32 -4.90 -41.23
CA LEU A 158 15.84 -6.05 -40.48
C LEU A 158 17.21 -6.46 -40.99
N ARG A 159 18.07 -6.99 -40.11
CA ARG A 159 19.45 -7.38 -40.47
C ARG A 159 19.63 -8.83 -40.91
N ASP A 160 18.56 -9.62 -40.91
CA ASP A 160 18.56 -11.04 -41.26
C ASP A 160 17.15 -11.53 -41.64
N THR A 161 17.09 -12.60 -42.44
CA THR A 161 15.84 -13.21 -42.95
C THR A 161 15.12 -14.07 -41.91
N ASP A 162 15.80 -14.50 -40.85
CA ASP A 162 15.16 -15.27 -39.76
C ASP A 162 14.24 -14.36 -38.94
N SER A 163 14.67 -13.13 -38.68
CA SER A 163 13.86 -12.08 -38.05
C SER A 163 12.62 -11.76 -38.87
N GLU A 164 12.73 -11.69 -40.20
CA GLU A 164 11.60 -11.52 -41.11
C GLU A 164 10.63 -12.70 -41.02
N ALA A 165 11.14 -13.93 -41.12
CA ALA A 165 10.35 -15.14 -40.99
C ALA A 165 9.63 -15.25 -39.62
N LEU A 166 10.30 -14.88 -38.52
CA LEU A 166 9.73 -14.84 -37.18
C LEU A 166 8.64 -13.77 -37.03
N LEU A 167 8.85 -12.57 -37.59
CA LEU A 167 7.83 -11.52 -37.60
C LEU A 167 6.60 -11.94 -38.42
N HIS A 168 6.81 -12.66 -39.53
CA HIS A 168 5.72 -13.26 -40.30
C HIS A 168 5.01 -14.40 -39.55
N ASP A 169 5.72 -15.25 -38.81
CA ASP A 169 5.10 -16.29 -37.95
C ASP A 169 4.17 -15.66 -36.90
N ILE A 170 4.66 -14.67 -36.15
CA ILE A 170 3.88 -14.05 -35.06
C ILE A 170 2.73 -13.15 -35.53
N GLY A 171 2.64 -12.83 -36.83
CA GLY A 171 1.48 -12.18 -37.45
C GLY A 171 1.72 -10.82 -38.10
N VAL A 172 2.95 -10.34 -38.24
CA VAL A 172 3.26 -9.09 -38.96
C VAL A 172 3.08 -9.30 -40.47
N ARG A 173 2.27 -8.46 -41.12
CA ARG A 173 1.87 -8.60 -42.54
C ARG A 173 2.19 -7.32 -43.32
N ARG A 174 3.48 -7.09 -43.56
CA ARG A 174 4.02 -5.99 -44.39
C ARG A 174 5.28 -6.47 -45.11
N ASP A 175 5.65 -5.79 -46.19
CA ASP A 175 6.98 -5.91 -46.79
C ASP A 175 8.02 -5.21 -45.89
N ILE A 176 9.16 -5.84 -45.64
CA ILE A 176 10.21 -5.34 -44.72
C ILE A 176 11.58 -5.48 -45.39
N PRO A 177 12.27 -4.36 -45.72
CA PRO A 177 13.62 -4.43 -46.27
C PRO A 177 14.60 -5.14 -45.32
N VAL A 178 15.18 -6.24 -45.80
CA VAL A 178 16.24 -6.99 -45.12
C VAL A 178 17.61 -6.60 -45.72
N GLY A 179 18.56 -6.24 -44.85
CA GLY A 179 19.94 -5.89 -45.21
C GLY A 179 20.95 -6.65 -44.33
N ALA A 180 22.24 -6.39 -44.49
CA ALA A 180 23.26 -6.86 -43.56
C ALA A 180 23.38 -5.91 -42.36
N ASP A 181 23.83 -6.42 -41.21
CA ASP A 181 23.97 -5.63 -39.98
C ASP A 181 24.65 -4.26 -40.23
N PRO A 182 24.12 -3.14 -39.67
CA PRO A 182 24.67 -1.81 -39.95
C PRO A 182 26.15 -1.65 -39.62
N GLY A 183 26.74 -2.50 -38.76
CA GLY A 183 28.18 -2.54 -38.52
C GLY A 183 29.05 -2.74 -39.78
N TRP A 184 28.52 -3.40 -40.83
CA TRP A 184 29.23 -3.53 -42.11
C TRP A 184 29.39 -2.18 -42.85
N ALA A 185 28.47 -1.24 -42.64
CA ALA A 185 28.57 0.13 -43.16
C ALA A 185 29.50 1.03 -42.32
N PHE A 186 29.82 0.65 -41.08
CA PHE A 186 30.86 1.29 -40.28
C PHE A 186 32.25 0.94 -40.83
N VAL A 187 32.59 -0.34 -40.94
CA VAL A 187 33.95 -0.78 -41.34
C VAL A 187 34.37 -0.32 -42.74
N SER A 188 33.39 -0.13 -43.63
CA SER A 188 33.61 0.32 -45.02
C SER A 188 33.76 1.84 -45.19
N ARG A 189 33.52 2.62 -44.14
CA ARG A 189 33.81 4.07 -44.07
C ARG A 189 34.70 4.31 -42.85
N PRO A 190 36.03 4.06 -42.97
CA PRO A 190 36.93 4.04 -41.83
C PRO A 190 36.84 5.33 -41.01
N PRO A 191 36.91 5.23 -39.66
CA PRO A 191 36.96 6.39 -38.80
C PRO A 191 38.25 7.20 -39.02
N ALA A 192 38.34 8.37 -38.37
CA ALA A 192 39.56 9.15 -38.37
C ALA A 192 40.72 8.35 -37.75
N GLU A 193 41.97 8.68 -38.10
CA GLU A 193 43.14 8.04 -37.47
C GLU A 193 43.16 8.37 -35.97
N VAL A 194 43.22 7.33 -35.14
CA VAL A 194 43.31 7.43 -33.67
C VAL A 194 44.67 6.91 -33.23
N ASP A 195 45.38 7.68 -32.41
CA ASP A 195 46.65 7.22 -31.83
C ASP A 195 46.41 6.17 -30.74
N ILE A 196 46.76 4.93 -31.06
CA ILE A 196 46.71 3.76 -30.17
C ILE A 196 48.10 3.25 -29.78
N SER A 197 49.17 3.94 -30.19
CA SER A 197 50.57 3.47 -30.06
C SER A 197 50.94 3.11 -28.62
N GLY A 198 50.49 3.91 -27.65
CA GLY A 198 50.69 3.66 -26.22
C GLY A 198 49.98 2.43 -25.66
N LYS A 199 48.88 1.96 -26.28
CA LYS A 199 48.08 0.82 -25.76
C LYS A 199 48.71 -0.53 -26.09
N LEU A 200 49.39 -0.64 -27.23
CA LEU A 200 50.04 -1.88 -27.70
C LEU A 200 51.54 -1.96 -27.39
N ALA A 201 52.16 -0.86 -26.95
CA ALA A 201 53.57 -0.80 -26.58
C ALA A 201 54.08 -1.95 -25.67
N PRO A 202 53.30 -2.50 -24.71
CA PRO A 202 53.77 -3.62 -23.87
C PRO A 202 54.07 -4.94 -24.59
N LEU A 203 53.61 -5.13 -25.83
CA LEU A 203 53.80 -6.38 -26.60
C LEU A 203 54.91 -6.30 -27.66
N GLY A 204 55.50 -5.11 -27.86
CA GLY A 204 56.55 -4.89 -28.84
C GLY A 204 56.20 -5.33 -30.27
N ALA A 205 57.18 -5.94 -30.94
CA ALA A 205 57.09 -6.33 -32.35
C ALA A 205 56.63 -7.78 -32.58
N LYS A 206 56.11 -8.47 -31.55
CA LYS A 206 55.54 -9.82 -31.70
C LYS A 206 54.24 -9.79 -32.51
N LYS A 207 53.87 -10.95 -33.06
CA LYS A 207 52.54 -11.14 -33.66
C LYS A 207 51.47 -11.07 -32.58
N LYS A 208 50.30 -10.55 -32.91
CA LYS A 208 49.23 -10.24 -31.95
C LYS A 208 47.95 -10.97 -32.31
N LEU A 209 47.47 -11.79 -31.39
CA LEU A 209 46.15 -12.41 -31.44
C LEU A 209 45.19 -11.59 -30.57
N ALA A 210 44.22 -10.93 -31.18
CA ALA A 210 43.12 -10.29 -30.46
C ALA A 210 42.17 -11.37 -29.91
N VAL A 211 41.93 -11.42 -28.60
CA VAL A 211 40.94 -12.31 -27.99
C VAL A 211 39.80 -11.46 -27.41
N ILE A 212 38.65 -11.56 -28.06
CA ILE A 212 37.44 -10.77 -27.78
C ILE A 212 36.39 -11.71 -27.16
N ALA A 213 36.46 -11.90 -25.85
CA ALA A 213 35.65 -12.87 -25.12
C ALA A 213 34.80 -12.20 -24.02
N ARG A 214 33.71 -12.87 -23.62
CA ARG A 214 32.85 -12.47 -22.50
C ARG A 214 32.52 -13.69 -21.63
N SER A 215 32.17 -13.46 -20.36
CA SER A 215 31.58 -14.54 -19.56
C SER A 215 30.18 -14.90 -20.08
N TRP A 216 29.82 -16.18 -19.97
CA TRP A 216 28.53 -16.72 -20.38
C TRP A 216 27.99 -17.66 -19.30
N GLU A 217 26.88 -17.27 -18.67
CA GLU A 217 26.42 -17.88 -17.42
C GLU A 217 25.88 -19.31 -17.59
N PHE A 218 25.41 -19.65 -18.78
CA PHE A 218 24.76 -20.94 -19.06
C PHE A 218 25.74 -22.09 -19.39
N ASN A 219 27.00 -21.78 -19.73
CA ASN A 219 28.03 -22.80 -20.00
C ASN A 219 29.43 -22.16 -19.92
N ARG A 220 30.27 -22.65 -19.00
CA ARG A 220 31.66 -22.17 -18.79
C ARG A 220 32.74 -23.18 -19.23
N ASN A 221 32.37 -24.39 -19.64
CA ASN A 221 33.31 -25.46 -19.94
C ASN A 221 34.15 -25.22 -21.21
N TRP A 222 33.87 -24.14 -21.95
CA TRP A 222 34.67 -23.71 -23.11
C TRP A 222 35.87 -22.83 -22.72
N GLU A 223 35.84 -22.19 -21.54
CA GLU A 223 36.88 -21.27 -21.06
C GLU A 223 38.22 -22.02 -20.92
N GLU A 224 38.19 -23.17 -20.23
CA GLU A 224 39.34 -24.08 -20.06
C GLU A 224 39.84 -24.63 -21.40
N LYS A 225 38.93 -24.94 -22.34
CA LYS A 225 39.29 -25.44 -23.68
C LYS A 225 40.02 -24.37 -24.50
N LEU A 226 39.55 -23.13 -24.46
CA LEU A 226 40.20 -22.00 -25.13
C LEU A 226 41.58 -21.73 -24.53
N VAL A 227 41.70 -21.69 -23.19
CA VAL A 227 43.00 -21.53 -22.52
C VAL A 227 43.96 -22.68 -22.86
N SER A 228 43.49 -23.92 -22.85
CA SER A 228 44.29 -25.08 -23.27
C SER A 228 44.74 -24.96 -24.72
N ALA A 229 43.86 -24.53 -25.63
CA ALA A 229 44.18 -24.33 -27.03
C ALA A 229 45.22 -23.22 -27.24
N LEU A 230 45.07 -22.08 -26.55
CA LEU A 230 46.06 -20.98 -26.59
C LEU A 230 47.42 -21.44 -26.08
N ASN A 231 47.46 -22.21 -24.98
CA ASN A 231 48.69 -22.78 -24.42
C ASN A 231 49.35 -23.85 -25.30
N GLU A 232 48.60 -24.54 -26.17
CA GLU A 232 49.09 -25.62 -27.03
C GLU A 232 49.43 -25.13 -28.46
N ALA A 233 48.93 -23.96 -28.86
CA ALA A 233 48.98 -23.47 -30.24
C ALA A 233 49.73 -22.14 -30.45
N LEU A 234 50.17 -21.47 -29.38
CA LEU A 234 50.99 -20.26 -29.45
C LEU A 234 52.44 -20.59 -29.05
N ASP A 235 53.39 -20.00 -29.79
CA ASP A 235 54.81 -20.00 -29.45
C ASP A 235 55.28 -18.59 -29.04
N ASP A 236 56.56 -18.45 -28.67
CA ASP A 236 57.17 -17.19 -28.21
C ASP A 236 57.13 -16.04 -29.26
N SER A 237 56.75 -16.32 -30.52
CA SER A 237 56.58 -15.29 -31.56
C SER A 237 55.22 -14.58 -31.50
N TRP A 238 54.27 -15.14 -30.76
CA TRP A 238 52.93 -14.61 -30.56
C TRP A 238 52.75 -13.94 -29.20
N SER A 239 51.74 -13.07 -29.14
CA SER A 239 51.28 -12.35 -27.96
C SER A 239 49.77 -12.16 -28.01
N ILE A 240 49.11 -12.01 -26.86
CA ILE A 240 47.64 -11.90 -26.78
C ILE A 240 47.21 -10.48 -26.40
N VAL A 241 46.30 -9.92 -27.19
CA VAL A 241 45.55 -8.70 -26.86
C VAL A 241 44.16 -9.09 -26.37
N TRP A 242 43.98 -9.13 -25.06
CA TRP A 242 42.66 -9.39 -24.45
C TRP A 242 41.85 -8.10 -24.51
N LEU A 243 40.81 -8.06 -25.35
CA LEU A 243 40.12 -6.83 -25.70
C LEU A 243 38.72 -6.79 -25.06
N GLY A 244 38.57 -5.93 -24.04
CA GLY A 244 37.32 -5.74 -23.31
C GLY A 244 36.29 -4.96 -24.12
N PHE A 245 35.18 -5.60 -24.48
CA PHE A 245 34.11 -4.97 -25.27
C PHE A 245 33.01 -4.33 -24.39
N GLN A 246 32.95 -4.70 -23.11
CA GLN A 246 32.09 -4.09 -22.09
C GLN A 246 32.94 -3.56 -20.92
N TRP A 247 32.73 -2.30 -20.55
CA TRP A 247 33.36 -1.66 -19.39
C TRP A 247 32.38 -0.69 -18.69
N SER A 248 32.78 -0.11 -17.55
CA SER A 248 31.95 0.77 -16.70
C SER A 248 32.75 1.98 -16.21
N VAL A 249 32.06 3.09 -15.90
CA VAL A 249 32.62 4.37 -15.45
C VAL A 249 32.28 4.67 -13.96
N GLY A 250 31.47 3.85 -13.28
CA GLY A 250 31.10 4.10 -11.89
C GLY A 250 30.25 3.02 -11.20
N ASP A 251 29.87 3.26 -9.95
CA ASP A 251 29.21 2.29 -9.05
C ASP A 251 27.84 1.77 -9.52
N HIS A 252 27.22 2.43 -10.51
CA HIS A 252 25.92 2.04 -11.06
C HIS A 252 25.96 0.79 -11.96
N GLU A 253 27.13 0.38 -12.46
CA GLU A 253 27.27 -0.82 -13.30
C GLU A 253 28.39 -1.75 -12.82
N ARG A 254 28.03 -3.03 -12.57
CA ARG A 254 28.97 -4.10 -12.19
C ARG A 254 29.41 -5.00 -13.36
N LEU A 255 28.94 -4.72 -14.58
CA LEU A 255 29.20 -5.56 -15.76
C LEU A 255 30.41 -5.03 -16.54
N THR A 256 31.54 -5.72 -16.39
CA THR A 256 32.79 -5.44 -17.11
C THR A 256 33.41 -6.76 -17.57
N ASP A 257 33.95 -6.80 -18.80
CA ASP A 257 34.69 -7.97 -19.29
C ASP A 257 36.04 -8.13 -18.55
N ARG A 258 36.55 -7.06 -17.90
CA ARG A 258 37.92 -6.99 -17.39
C ARG A 258 38.28 -8.13 -16.43
N SER A 259 37.47 -8.38 -15.40
CA SER A 259 37.76 -9.42 -14.38
C SER A 259 37.74 -10.83 -14.98
N PHE A 260 36.91 -11.05 -16.00
CA PHE A 260 36.86 -12.29 -16.76
C PHE A 260 38.12 -12.46 -17.64
N LEU A 261 38.54 -11.40 -18.34
CA LEU A 261 39.76 -11.40 -19.14
C LEU A 261 41.03 -11.52 -18.28
N GLU A 262 41.04 -10.94 -17.08
CA GLU A 262 42.10 -11.13 -16.07
C GLU A 262 42.20 -12.59 -15.63
N HIS A 263 41.07 -13.28 -15.43
CA HIS A 263 41.07 -14.71 -15.11
C HIS A 263 41.61 -15.58 -16.27
N LEU A 264 41.16 -15.35 -17.50
CA LEU A 264 41.69 -16.08 -18.67
C LEU A 264 43.19 -15.80 -18.87
N LYS A 265 43.62 -14.55 -18.71
CA LYS A 265 45.04 -14.16 -18.79
C LYS A 265 45.90 -14.86 -17.74
N LEU A 266 45.41 -15.02 -16.51
CA LEU A 266 46.12 -15.74 -15.44
C LEU A 266 46.22 -17.26 -15.68
N ALA A 267 45.31 -17.83 -16.47
CA ALA A 267 45.31 -19.25 -16.81
C ALA A 267 46.14 -19.58 -18.06
N VAL A 268 46.51 -18.58 -18.86
CA VAL A 268 47.47 -18.72 -19.97
C VAL A 268 48.91 -18.74 -19.43
N SER A 269 49.77 -19.49 -20.12
CA SER A 269 51.14 -19.78 -19.71
C SER A 269 52.00 -18.50 -19.63
N PRO A 270 52.82 -18.30 -18.57
CA PRO A 270 53.57 -17.05 -18.37
C PRO A 270 54.59 -16.66 -19.44
N HIS A 271 54.90 -17.54 -20.41
CA HIS A 271 55.78 -17.22 -21.55
C HIS A 271 55.04 -16.47 -22.67
N ILE A 272 53.71 -16.59 -22.74
CA ILE A 272 52.87 -15.89 -23.72
C ILE A 272 52.59 -14.49 -23.19
N GLU A 273 53.35 -13.51 -23.67
CA GLU A 273 53.14 -12.09 -23.35
C GLU A 273 51.72 -11.65 -23.74
N SER A 274 51.05 -10.94 -22.83
CA SER A 274 49.69 -10.50 -23.08
C SER A 274 49.33 -9.21 -22.35
N VAL A 275 48.46 -8.41 -22.97
CA VAL A 275 47.94 -7.14 -22.43
C VAL A 275 46.42 -7.18 -22.42
N ILE A 276 45.81 -6.54 -21.43
CA ILE A 276 44.36 -6.30 -21.39
C ILE A 276 44.15 -4.86 -21.81
N ILE A 277 43.30 -4.64 -22.81
CA ILE A 277 42.88 -3.32 -23.28
C ILE A 277 41.37 -3.23 -23.07
N ASP A 278 40.97 -2.37 -22.14
CA ASP A 278 39.60 -1.98 -21.85
C ASP A 278 39.49 -0.44 -21.87
N GLY A 279 38.30 0.11 -21.58
CA GLY A 279 38.12 1.58 -21.60
C GLY A 279 38.20 2.19 -22.99
N ILE A 280 37.84 1.44 -24.04
CA ILE A 280 37.98 1.85 -25.44
C ILE A 280 36.67 2.27 -26.10
N THR A 281 36.78 3.21 -27.01
CA THR A 281 35.76 3.60 -27.99
C THR A 281 35.71 2.62 -29.18
N PRO A 282 34.63 2.63 -29.99
CA PRO A 282 34.54 1.84 -31.22
C PRO A 282 35.68 2.08 -32.22
N ASP A 283 36.11 3.34 -32.36
CA ASP A 283 37.17 3.73 -33.30
C ASP A 283 38.54 3.21 -32.84
N GLU A 284 38.84 3.31 -31.54
CA GLU A 284 40.03 2.69 -30.93
C GLU A 284 40.00 1.16 -31.04
N ALA A 285 38.84 0.52 -30.85
CA ALA A 285 38.69 -0.93 -30.99
C ALA A 285 38.99 -1.36 -32.44
N PHE A 286 38.47 -0.65 -33.44
CA PHE A 286 38.75 -0.92 -34.85
C PHE A 286 40.22 -0.69 -35.21
N ALA A 287 40.87 0.32 -34.62
CA ALA A 287 42.31 0.55 -34.78
C ALA A 287 43.14 -0.58 -34.14
N VAL A 288 42.87 -0.94 -32.89
CA VAL A 288 43.60 -1.99 -32.15
C VAL A 288 43.47 -3.36 -32.83
N ILE A 289 42.27 -3.70 -33.31
CA ILE A 289 42.04 -4.93 -34.09
C ILE A 289 42.81 -4.89 -35.42
N GLY A 290 42.93 -3.72 -36.06
CA GLY A 290 43.69 -3.55 -37.30
C GLY A 290 45.21 -3.75 -37.16
N GLU A 291 45.76 -3.53 -35.97
CA GLU A 291 47.17 -3.79 -35.63
C GLU A 291 47.43 -5.23 -35.14
N CYS A 292 46.43 -6.11 -35.20
CA CYS A 292 46.54 -7.52 -34.84
C CYS A 292 46.65 -8.43 -36.07
N ASP A 293 47.51 -9.44 -36.01
CA ASP A 293 47.72 -10.41 -37.09
C ASP A 293 46.56 -11.40 -37.23
N ALA A 294 45.75 -11.58 -36.18
CA ALA A 294 44.56 -12.43 -36.17
C ALA A 294 43.61 -12.08 -35.02
N ALA A 295 42.35 -12.56 -35.09
CA ALA A 295 41.36 -12.41 -34.01
C ALA A 295 40.61 -13.71 -33.68
N PHE A 296 40.40 -13.95 -32.39
CA PHE A 296 39.42 -14.90 -31.85
C PHE A 296 38.27 -14.11 -31.22
N SER A 297 37.02 -14.33 -31.67
CA SER A 297 35.88 -13.54 -31.20
C SER A 297 34.65 -14.35 -30.77
N MET A 298 34.16 -14.03 -29.56
CA MET A 298 32.83 -14.40 -29.05
C MET A 298 31.85 -13.20 -29.09
N ARG A 299 32.24 -12.05 -29.64
CA ARG A 299 31.36 -10.87 -29.78
C ARG A 299 31.08 -10.61 -31.26
N LEU A 300 29.80 -10.54 -31.67
CA LEU A 300 29.41 -10.29 -33.07
C LEU A 300 30.16 -9.09 -33.68
N HIS A 301 30.10 -7.92 -33.03
CA HIS A 301 30.79 -6.72 -33.53
C HIS A 301 32.31 -6.87 -33.54
N GLY A 302 32.91 -7.63 -32.62
CA GLY A 302 34.33 -7.96 -32.67
C GLY A 302 34.71 -8.76 -33.92
N SER A 303 33.85 -9.70 -34.33
CA SER A 303 34.01 -10.42 -35.59
C SER A 303 33.84 -9.50 -36.81
N ILE A 304 32.83 -8.61 -36.81
CA ILE A 304 32.60 -7.66 -37.91
C ILE A 304 33.78 -6.69 -38.07
N LEU A 305 34.33 -6.14 -36.98
CA LEU A 305 35.48 -5.25 -37.02
C LEU A 305 36.73 -5.95 -37.58
N ALA A 306 37.00 -7.19 -37.14
CA ALA A 306 38.14 -7.98 -37.61
C ALA A 306 38.00 -8.39 -39.09
N LEU A 307 36.83 -8.88 -39.51
CA LEU A 307 36.55 -9.18 -40.90
C LEU A 307 36.60 -7.92 -41.77
N GLY A 308 36.15 -6.77 -41.27
CA GLY A 308 36.24 -5.47 -41.94
C GLY A 308 37.68 -4.97 -42.15
N LYS A 309 38.63 -5.36 -41.28
CA LYS A 309 40.08 -5.16 -41.47
C LYS A 309 40.72 -6.21 -42.39
N SER A 310 39.96 -7.20 -42.87
CA SER A 310 40.46 -8.36 -43.62
C SER A 310 41.54 -9.15 -42.90
N ILE A 311 41.53 -9.17 -41.56
CA ILE A 311 42.41 -10.05 -40.77
C ILE A 311 41.79 -11.44 -40.62
N PRO A 312 42.58 -12.50 -40.41
CA PRO A 312 42.08 -13.84 -40.12
C PRO A 312 41.24 -13.87 -38.83
N VAL A 313 40.11 -14.58 -38.86
CA VAL A 313 39.18 -14.68 -37.71
C VAL A 313 38.82 -16.13 -37.43
N ALA A 314 38.85 -16.52 -36.14
CA ALA A 314 38.10 -17.65 -35.61
C ALA A 314 37.02 -17.14 -34.65
N ALA A 315 35.87 -17.80 -34.57
CA ALA A 315 34.75 -17.31 -33.78
C ALA A 315 34.06 -18.41 -32.96
N LEU A 316 33.58 -18.03 -31.77
CA LEU A 316 32.77 -18.86 -30.89
C LEU A 316 31.30 -18.45 -31.00
N GLU A 317 30.55 -19.22 -31.79
CA GLU A 317 29.13 -19.02 -32.09
C GLU A 317 28.27 -19.57 -30.95
N TYR A 318 28.06 -18.76 -29.92
CA TYR A 318 27.15 -19.10 -28.83
C TYR A 318 25.68 -18.71 -29.11
N ASP A 319 25.44 -17.97 -30.19
CA ASP A 319 24.18 -17.32 -30.54
C ASP A 319 23.97 -17.35 -32.05
N VAL A 320 22.73 -17.60 -32.49
CA VAL A 320 22.32 -17.72 -33.90
C VAL A 320 22.74 -16.49 -34.71
N LYS A 321 22.69 -15.27 -34.13
CA LYS A 321 23.07 -14.04 -34.85
C LYS A 321 24.54 -14.00 -35.28
N MET A 322 25.43 -14.67 -34.54
CA MET A 322 26.84 -14.81 -34.95
C MET A 322 26.97 -15.75 -36.14
N ALA A 323 26.32 -16.92 -36.06
CA ALA A 323 26.29 -17.89 -37.16
C ALA A 323 25.77 -17.25 -38.45
N ARG A 324 24.71 -16.42 -38.39
CA ARG A 324 24.19 -15.68 -39.56
C ARG A 324 25.18 -14.69 -40.15
N ALA A 325 25.80 -13.84 -39.33
CA ALA A 325 26.80 -12.90 -39.83
C ALA A 325 28.02 -13.61 -40.46
N HIS A 326 28.41 -14.76 -39.92
CA HIS A 326 29.50 -15.58 -40.45
C HIS A 326 29.12 -16.37 -41.71
N ASP A 327 27.88 -16.87 -41.82
CA ASP A 327 27.31 -17.43 -43.06
C ASP A 327 27.33 -16.36 -44.17
N MET A 328 26.89 -15.14 -43.83
CA MET A 328 26.89 -13.99 -44.74
C MET A 328 28.30 -13.58 -45.16
N ALA A 329 29.28 -13.63 -44.26
CA ALA A 329 30.70 -13.38 -44.56
C ALA A 329 31.41 -14.54 -45.30
N GLY A 330 30.84 -15.75 -45.29
CA GLY A 330 31.46 -16.95 -45.85
C GLY A 330 32.58 -17.54 -44.98
N LEU A 331 32.55 -17.30 -43.67
CA LEU A 331 33.55 -17.82 -42.73
C LEU A 331 33.53 -19.38 -42.72
N PRO A 332 34.68 -20.06 -42.93
CA PRO A 332 34.71 -21.51 -43.01
C PRO A 332 34.28 -22.20 -41.72
N ALA A 333 33.56 -23.32 -41.83
CA ALA A 333 33.12 -24.12 -40.69
C ALA A 333 34.27 -24.52 -39.74
N SER A 334 35.49 -24.69 -40.24
CA SER A 334 36.66 -25.02 -39.41
C SER A 334 37.23 -23.86 -38.57
N LEU A 335 36.67 -22.66 -38.70
CA LEU A 335 37.01 -21.47 -37.89
C LEU A 335 35.80 -21.04 -37.04
N ARG A 336 34.75 -21.86 -36.97
CA ARG A 336 33.46 -21.58 -36.30
C ARG A 336 33.22 -22.65 -35.25
N LEU A 337 33.44 -22.29 -33.99
CA LEU A 337 33.29 -23.15 -32.83
C LEU A 337 31.93 -22.94 -32.17
N GLN A 338 31.42 -23.98 -31.50
CA GLN A 338 30.26 -23.96 -30.63
C GLN A 338 30.71 -24.16 -29.17
N LEU A 339 29.90 -23.71 -28.20
CA LEU A 339 30.19 -23.87 -26.75
C LEU A 339 30.45 -25.32 -26.32
N ASN A 340 29.89 -26.29 -27.04
CA ASN A 340 29.91 -27.70 -26.70
C ASN A 340 31.05 -28.49 -27.38
N ASP A 341 31.79 -27.88 -28.31
CA ASP A 341 32.83 -28.57 -29.11
C ASP A 341 33.99 -29.09 -28.25
N GLY A 342 34.75 -30.05 -28.76
CA GLY A 342 35.85 -30.69 -28.05
C GLY A 342 37.08 -29.78 -27.91
N ALA A 343 37.95 -30.07 -26.94
CA ALA A 343 39.21 -29.34 -26.79
C ALA A 343 40.09 -29.40 -28.07
N ALA A 344 40.04 -30.53 -28.79
CA ALA A 344 40.74 -30.70 -30.06
C ALA A 344 40.24 -29.73 -31.15
N ASP A 345 38.96 -29.38 -31.15
CA ASP A 345 38.38 -28.44 -32.12
C ASP A 345 38.85 -27.01 -31.82
N PHE A 346 38.89 -26.62 -30.54
CA PHE A 346 39.49 -25.36 -30.10
C PHE A 346 40.98 -25.26 -30.49
N THR A 347 41.79 -26.28 -30.18
CA THR A 347 43.21 -26.32 -30.60
C THR A 347 43.33 -26.24 -32.12
N ALA A 348 42.50 -26.96 -32.89
CA ALA A 348 42.55 -26.94 -34.35
C ALA A 348 42.17 -25.58 -34.94
N ALA A 349 41.18 -24.89 -34.37
CA ALA A 349 40.78 -23.55 -34.80
C ALA A 349 41.86 -22.51 -34.49
N VAL A 350 42.44 -22.52 -33.29
CA VAL A 350 43.54 -21.61 -32.92
C VAL A 350 44.78 -21.88 -33.78
N ARG A 351 45.17 -23.14 -34.01
CA ARG A 351 46.30 -23.47 -34.91
C ARG A 351 46.06 -23.00 -36.35
N ARG A 352 44.86 -23.18 -36.91
CA ARG A 352 44.52 -22.67 -38.26
C ARG A 352 44.59 -21.14 -38.35
N LEU A 353 44.42 -20.46 -37.22
CA LEU A 353 44.47 -19.00 -37.12
C LEU A 353 45.91 -18.49 -36.99
N THR A 354 46.76 -19.16 -36.20
CA THR A 354 48.12 -18.68 -35.82
C THR A 354 49.25 -19.32 -36.63
N HIS A 355 49.05 -20.55 -37.08
CA HIS A 355 49.98 -21.34 -37.90
C HIS A 355 49.21 -22.03 -39.06
N PRO A 356 48.63 -21.26 -40.00
CA PRO A 356 47.86 -21.82 -41.13
C PRO A 356 48.72 -22.69 -42.05
N ASP A 357 48.17 -23.83 -42.46
CA ASP A 357 48.71 -24.68 -43.54
C ASP A 357 48.48 -24.03 -44.92
N GLY A 358 49.11 -22.88 -45.16
CA GLY A 358 48.98 -22.08 -46.38
C GLY A 358 48.70 -20.60 -46.09
N ALA A 359 48.07 -19.90 -47.05
CA ALA A 359 47.57 -18.56 -46.80
C ALA A 359 46.39 -18.63 -45.82
N PRO A 360 46.33 -17.79 -44.77
CA PRO A 360 45.20 -17.77 -43.85
C PRO A 360 43.92 -17.35 -44.59
N TRP A 361 42.78 -17.87 -44.16
CA TRP A 361 41.50 -17.41 -44.69
C TRP A 361 41.21 -15.98 -44.22
N ILE A 362 40.89 -15.12 -45.18
CA ILE A 362 40.41 -13.75 -44.99
C ILE A 362 39.17 -13.55 -45.87
N ILE A 363 38.31 -12.60 -45.52
CA ILE A 363 37.14 -12.28 -46.35
C ILE A 363 37.59 -11.71 -47.70
N ALA A 364 36.94 -12.13 -48.79
CA ALA A 364 37.20 -11.59 -50.12
C ALA A 364 36.63 -10.16 -50.23
N GLN A 365 37.37 -9.22 -50.85
CA GLN A 365 36.94 -7.83 -50.99
C GLN A 365 35.55 -7.70 -51.63
N GLU A 366 35.28 -8.43 -52.71
CA GLU A 366 33.96 -8.45 -53.38
C GLU A 366 32.82 -8.84 -52.42
N LYS A 367 33.10 -9.71 -51.45
CA LYS A 367 32.14 -10.16 -50.43
C LYS A 367 31.92 -9.07 -49.37
N LEU A 368 32.99 -8.40 -48.94
CA LEU A 368 32.92 -7.26 -48.02
C LEU A 368 32.15 -6.08 -48.65
N ASP A 369 32.42 -5.77 -49.91
CA ASP A 369 31.70 -4.74 -50.68
C ASP A 369 30.20 -5.08 -50.83
N ALA A 370 29.86 -6.36 -51.06
CA ALA A 370 28.48 -6.82 -51.12
C ALA A 370 27.76 -6.72 -49.76
N LEU A 371 28.44 -7.00 -48.64
CA LEU A 371 27.88 -6.83 -47.29
C LEU A 371 27.62 -5.36 -46.98
N ASN A 372 28.56 -4.47 -47.34
CA ASN A 372 28.39 -3.02 -47.21
C ASN A 372 27.20 -2.50 -48.05
N ALA A 373 27.10 -2.93 -49.31
CA ALA A 373 25.98 -2.58 -50.18
C ALA A 373 24.64 -3.09 -49.62
N SER A 374 24.62 -4.28 -49.00
CA SER A 374 23.45 -4.81 -48.30
C SER A 374 23.08 -4.00 -47.05
N ALA A 375 24.06 -3.58 -46.24
CA ALA A 375 23.82 -2.73 -45.07
C ALA A 375 23.30 -1.32 -45.43
N CYS A 376 23.55 -0.84 -46.65
CA CYS A 376 23.00 0.44 -47.15
C CYS A 376 21.45 0.45 -47.28
N VAL A 377 20.78 -0.72 -47.22
CA VAL A 377 19.32 -0.80 -47.10
C VAL A 377 18.82 -0.01 -45.89
N HIS A 378 19.52 -0.07 -44.76
CA HIS A 378 19.16 0.65 -43.53
C HIS A 378 19.28 2.18 -43.66
N SER A 379 20.26 2.65 -44.44
CA SER A 379 20.38 4.06 -44.82
C SER A 379 19.17 4.50 -45.65
N THR A 380 18.77 3.69 -46.64
CA THR A 380 17.62 3.98 -47.52
C THR A 380 16.31 4.10 -46.74
N VAL A 381 16.13 3.31 -45.69
CA VAL A 381 14.97 3.41 -44.80
C VAL A 381 14.97 4.70 -43.97
N LEU A 382 16.14 5.19 -43.54
CA LEU A 382 16.25 6.52 -42.93
C LEU A 382 15.97 7.64 -43.95
N ASP A 383 16.41 7.51 -45.20
CA ASP A 383 16.10 8.48 -46.27
C ASP A 383 14.59 8.62 -46.48
N HIS A 384 13.87 7.51 -46.54
CA HIS A 384 12.40 7.51 -46.62
C HIS A 384 11.75 8.14 -45.39
N ALA A 385 12.24 7.87 -44.17
CA ALA A 385 11.71 8.46 -42.95
C ALA A 385 11.92 9.99 -42.90
N PHE A 386 13.11 10.47 -43.25
CA PHE A 386 13.41 11.91 -43.33
C PHE A 386 12.59 12.60 -44.43
N ALA A 387 12.38 11.94 -45.58
CA ALA A 387 11.48 12.45 -46.62
C ALA A 387 10.02 12.52 -46.16
N ALA A 388 9.54 11.54 -45.38
CA ALA A 388 8.19 11.53 -44.80
C ALA A 388 7.97 12.62 -43.75
N VAL A 389 9.02 13.04 -43.03
CA VAL A 389 8.99 14.23 -42.17
C VAL A 389 8.96 15.51 -43.02
N ARG A 390 9.91 15.66 -43.96
CA ARG A 390 10.05 16.88 -44.80
C ARG A 390 8.84 17.17 -45.70
N SER A 391 8.12 16.14 -46.14
CA SER A 391 6.94 16.28 -47.01
C SER A 391 5.65 16.67 -46.26
N ALA A 392 5.62 16.58 -44.92
CA ALA A 392 4.50 16.98 -44.09
C ALA A 392 4.38 18.51 -43.97
N SER A 393 4.01 19.15 -45.07
CA SER A 393 3.92 20.60 -45.19
C SER A 393 2.59 21.14 -44.64
N GLY A 394 2.67 21.97 -43.59
CA GLY A 394 1.61 22.92 -43.23
C GLY A 394 0.53 22.46 -42.24
N GLY A 395 0.64 21.27 -41.63
CA GLY A 395 -0.29 20.83 -40.58
C GLY A 395 0.44 20.02 -39.52
N ALA A 396 0.19 20.34 -38.23
CA ALA A 396 0.68 19.52 -37.13
C ALA A 396 0.22 18.06 -37.33
N PRO A 397 1.08 17.05 -37.04
CA PRO A 397 0.67 15.66 -37.16
C PRO A 397 -0.62 15.44 -36.37
N ARG A 398 -1.55 14.66 -36.93
CA ARG A 398 -2.81 14.31 -36.25
C ARG A 398 -2.46 13.68 -34.90
N ARG A 399 -2.53 14.46 -33.82
CA ARG A 399 -2.38 13.96 -32.46
C ARG A 399 -3.35 12.80 -32.29
N TRP A 400 -2.82 11.68 -31.85
CA TRP A 400 -3.57 10.46 -31.65
C TRP A 400 -4.74 10.73 -30.70
N SER A 401 -5.94 10.27 -31.06
CA SER A 401 -7.17 10.52 -30.30
C SER A 401 -7.40 9.37 -29.31
N SER A 402 -7.56 9.70 -28.04
CA SER A 402 -7.56 8.76 -26.91
C SER A 402 -8.77 7.82 -26.80
N GLN A 403 -9.65 7.77 -27.80
CA GLN A 403 -10.92 7.02 -27.74
C GLN A 403 -10.77 5.48 -27.76
N GLN A 404 -9.56 4.91 -27.82
CA GLN A 404 -9.38 3.45 -27.93
C GLN A 404 -8.46 2.79 -26.90
N LEU A 405 -7.48 3.49 -26.30
CA LEU A 405 -6.75 2.97 -25.13
C LEU A 405 -5.91 4.07 -24.44
N ASP A 406 -6.39 4.68 -23.34
CA ASP A 406 -5.52 5.50 -22.49
C ASP A 406 -4.60 4.59 -21.65
N TRP A 407 -3.56 4.10 -22.30
CA TRP A 407 -2.58 3.21 -21.70
C TRP A 407 -1.84 3.92 -20.56
N MET A 408 -1.65 5.24 -20.63
CA MET A 408 -0.84 6.00 -19.68
C MET A 408 -1.56 6.18 -18.33
N SER A 409 -2.85 6.48 -18.34
CA SER A 409 -3.68 6.48 -17.12
C SER A 409 -3.88 5.06 -16.57
N THR A 410 -4.17 4.08 -17.44
CA THR A 410 -4.34 2.67 -17.04
C THR A 410 -3.04 2.09 -16.44
N TRP A 411 -1.89 2.57 -16.91
CA TRP A 411 -0.56 2.21 -16.44
C TRP A 411 -0.25 2.82 -15.07
N LEU A 412 -0.39 4.14 -14.92
CA LEU A 412 -0.11 4.84 -13.65
C LEU A 412 -0.89 4.22 -12.49
N GLU A 413 -2.18 3.93 -12.70
CA GLU A 413 -3.02 3.23 -11.72
C GLU A 413 -2.52 1.82 -11.39
N GLN A 414 -1.95 1.08 -12.36
CA GLN A 414 -1.45 -0.28 -12.15
C GLN A 414 -0.05 -0.33 -11.51
N LEU A 415 0.85 0.61 -11.84
CA LEU A 415 2.18 0.73 -11.25
C LEU A 415 2.10 0.99 -9.76
N VAL A 416 1.32 2.01 -9.38
CA VAL A 416 1.08 2.42 -7.99
C VAL A 416 0.46 1.26 -7.22
N TRP A 417 -0.31 0.39 -7.87
CA TRP A 417 -0.90 -0.79 -7.25
C TRP A 417 0.07 -1.97 -7.10
N GLN A 418 0.94 -2.22 -8.09
CA GLN A 418 1.85 -3.38 -8.12
C GLN A 418 3.16 -3.16 -7.35
N LYS A 419 3.81 -1.99 -7.46
CA LYS A 419 5.02 -1.63 -6.67
C LYS A 419 4.73 -1.68 -5.17
N ASN A 420 3.64 -1.02 -4.76
CA ASN A 420 3.15 -1.10 -3.38
C ASN A 420 2.66 -2.51 -3.04
N GLY A 421 2.22 -3.31 -4.02
CA GLY A 421 1.87 -4.71 -3.83
C GLY A 421 3.07 -5.58 -3.42
N ALA A 422 4.16 -5.54 -4.17
CA ALA A 422 5.35 -6.37 -3.95
C ALA A 422 6.13 -5.99 -2.68
N ALA A 423 6.34 -4.69 -2.44
CA ALA A 423 6.99 -4.20 -1.21
C ALA A 423 6.23 -4.69 0.04
N ARG A 424 4.89 -4.48 0.08
CA ARG A 424 3.99 -4.98 1.15
C ARG A 424 3.81 -6.51 1.18
N MET A 425 4.49 -7.28 0.32
CA MET A 425 4.62 -8.74 0.47
C MET A 425 6.00 -9.14 0.99
N SER A 426 7.08 -8.49 0.54
CA SER A 426 8.44 -8.79 0.99
C SER A 426 8.71 -8.29 2.41
N GLU A 427 8.29 -7.06 2.72
CA GLU A 427 8.32 -6.51 4.09
C GLU A 427 7.45 -7.36 5.00
N LYS A 428 6.16 -7.53 4.66
CA LYS A 428 5.24 -8.32 5.48
C LYS A 428 5.68 -9.78 5.68
N ALA A 429 6.54 -10.34 4.83
CA ALA A 429 7.19 -11.64 5.06
C ALA A 429 8.37 -11.55 6.06
N LEU A 430 9.21 -10.51 5.95
CA LEU A 430 10.27 -10.20 6.91
C LEU A 430 9.73 -9.86 8.30
N ASP A 431 8.63 -9.11 8.36
CA ASP A 431 7.91 -8.72 9.58
C ASP A 431 7.36 -9.96 10.30
N LEU A 432 6.77 -10.90 9.55
CA LEU A 432 6.27 -12.16 10.08
C LEU A 432 7.39 -13.06 10.60
N LEU A 433 8.59 -13.01 10.00
CA LEU A 433 9.78 -13.72 10.49
C LEU A 433 10.31 -13.08 11.80
N ARG A 434 10.49 -11.75 11.82
CA ARG A 434 10.95 -11.03 13.03
C ARG A 434 9.97 -11.14 14.20
N TYR A 435 8.67 -11.04 13.92
CA TYR A 435 7.62 -11.27 14.91
C TYR A 435 7.64 -12.71 15.43
N ARG A 436 7.83 -13.71 14.55
CA ARG A 436 7.98 -15.12 14.95
C ARG A 436 9.20 -15.34 15.86
N ASP A 437 10.34 -14.72 15.58
CA ASP A 437 11.55 -14.89 16.37
C ASP A 437 11.41 -14.25 17.76
N SER A 438 10.78 -13.07 17.83
CA SER A 438 10.37 -12.44 19.10
C SER A 438 9.43 -13.34 19.93
N GLN A 439 8.40 -13.91 19.28
CA GLN A 439 7.48 -14.87 19.90
C GLN A 439 8.15 -16.18 20.35
N LEU A 440 9.29 -16.55 19.75
CA LEU A 440 10.06 -17.74 20.16
C LEU A 440 10.85 -17.47 21.44
N ALA A 441 11.48 -16.31 21.56
CA ALA A 441 12.23 -15.89 22.76
C ALA A 441 11.33 -15.79 24.00
N GLU A 442 10.12 -15.27 23.83
CA GLU A 442 9.10 -15.17 24.89
C GLU A 442 8.67 -16.55 25.41
N LYS A 443 8.48 -17.53 24.51
CA LYS A 443 8.16 -18.92 24.88
C LYS A 443 9.27 -19.61 25.67
N VAL A 444 10.54 -19.37 25.33
CA VAL A 444 11.68 -19.92 26.08
C VAL A 444 11.70 -19.40 27.52
N THR A 445 11.46 -18.10 27.72
CA THR A 445 11.35 -17.49 29.06
C THR A 445 10.20 -18.10 29.86
N ARG A 446 9.05 -18.37 29.22
CA ARG A 446 7.88 -18.95 29.91
C ARG A 446 8.10 -20.40 30.36
N VAL A 447 8.88 -21.20 29.62
CA VAL A 447 9.23 -22.57 30.03
C VAL A 447 10.02 -22.57 31.35
N GLY A 448 11.05 -21.73 31.48
CA GLY A 448 11.84 -21.64 32.73
C GLY A 448 11.03 -21.18 33.96
N GLN A 449 9.98 -20.36 33.75
CA GLN A 449 9.04 -20.01 34.82
C GLN A 449 8.17 -21.21 35.24
N LEU A 450 7.66 -21.99 34.28
CA LEU A 450 6.86 -23.18 34.55
C LEU A 450 7.67 -24.29 35.23
N GLU A 451 8.94 -24.47 34.86
CA GLU A 451 9.86 -25.38 35.57
C GLU A 451 10.01 -24.97 37.05
N THR A 452 10.08 -23.67 37.32
CA THR A 452 10.18 -23.12 38.68
C THR A 452 8.88 -23.31 39.49
N GLU A 453 7.70 -23.19 38.87
CA GLU A 453 6.41 -23.45 39.51
C GLU A 453 6.14 -24.95 39.72
N LEU A 454 6.58 -25.80 38.77
CA LEU A 454 6.49 -27.25 38.89
C LEU A 454 7.32 -27.75 40.08
N GLY A 455 8.53 -27.23 40.28
CA GLY A 455 9.35 -27.54 41.47
C GLY A 455 8.62 -27.26 42.77
N LYS A 456 8.05 -26.06 42.94
CA LYS A 456 7.24 -25.68 44.12
C LYS A 456 6.02 -26.58 44.31
N THR A 457 5.42 -27.06 43.23
CA THR A 457 4.24 -27.93 43.27
C THR A 457 4.60 -29.35 43.68
N VAL A 458 5.76 -29.87 43.23
CA VAL A 458 6.31 -31.17 43.65
C VAL A 458 6.64 -31.17 45.15
N ASP A 459 7.25 -30.11 45.67
CA ASP A 459 7.51 -29.96 47.12
C ASP A 459 6.21 -29.99 47.95
N LEU A 460 5.15 -29.35 47.45
CA LEU A 460 3.80 -29.35 48.05
C LEU A 460 3.13 -30.73 48.02
N LEU A 461 3.36 -31.53 46.97
CA LEU A 461 2.86 -32.90 46.88
C LEU A 461 3.58 -33.82 47.88
N HIS A 462 4.91 -33.76 47.97
CA HIS A 462 5.66 -34.53 48.97
C HIS A 462 5.21 -34.23 50.41
N PHE A 463 4.90 -32.97 50.73
CA PHE A 463 4.32 -32.60 52.03
C PHE A 463 2.94 -33.24 52.27
N ARG A 464 2.13 -33.38 51.21
CA ARG A 464 0.78 -33.96 51.27
C ARG A 464 0.78 -35.48 51.36
N ASP A 465 1.71 -36.14 50.67
CA ASP A 465 1.90 -37.60 50.75
C ASP A 465 2.34 -38.03 52.16
N ALA A 466 3.18 -37.22 52.82
CA ALA A 466 3.53 -37.43 54.22
C ALA A 466 2.31 -37.35 55.18
N GLN A 467 1.33 -36.48 54.90
CA GLN A 467 0.07 -36.44 55.64
C GLN A 467 -0.84 -37.63 55.33
N LEU A 468 -0.88 -38.10 54.06
CA LEU A 468 -1.67 -39.26 53.65
C LEU A 468 -1.16 -40.55 54.31
N ALA A 469 0.15 -40.77 54.37
CA ALA A 469 0.73 -41.93 55.06
C ALA A 469 0.30 -42.00 56.54
N GLN A 470 0.20 -40.85 57.22
CA GLN A 470 -0.28 -40.76 58.60
C GLN A 470 -1.79 -41.07 58.74
N GLN A 471 -2.59 -40.84 57.69
CA GLN A 471 -4.01 -41.21 57.65
C GLN A 471 -4.21 -42.69 57.29
N GLU A 472 -3.38 -43.27 56.43
CA GLU A 472 -3.45 -44.69 56.07
C GLU A 472 -3.20 -45.61 57.29
N GLU A 473 -2.29 -45.22 58.19
CA GLU A 473 -2.06 -45.93 59.46
C GLU A 473 -3.34 -45.99 60.33
N GLN A 474 -4.09 -44.88 60.41
CA GLN A 474 -5.38 -44.84 61.12
C GLN A 474 -6.45 -45.72 60.43
N VAL A 475 -6.47 -45.75 59.10
CA VAL A 475 -7.38 -46.59 58.31
C VAL A 475 -7.05 -48.09 58.47
N ALA A 476 -5.78 -48.45 58.59
CA ALA A 476 -5.34 -49.82 58.83
C ALA A 476 -5.84 -50.34 60.19
N GLU A 477 -5.79 -49.52 61.25
CA GLU A 477 -6.35 -49.91 62.56
C GLU A 477 -7.87 -50.13 62.48
N LEU A 478 -8.60 -49.26 61.76
CA LEU A 478 -10.04 -49.41 61.54
C LEU A 478 -10.39 -50.67 60.74
N ARG A 479 -9.59 -51.05 59.73
CA ARG A 479 -9.78 -52.30 58.95
C ARG A 479 -9.61 -53.55 59.81
N ASN A 480 -8.60 -53.62 60.69
CA ASN A 480 -8.44 -54.74 61.62
C ASN A 480 -9.66 -54.93 62.54
N ARG A 481 -10.28 -53.82 63.00
CA ARG A 481 -11.52 -53.89 63.80
C ARG A 481 -12.71 -54.41 62.97
N LEU A 482 -12.76 -54.10 61.67
CA LEU A 482 -13.81 -54.56 60.75
C LEU A 482 -13.68 -56.05 60.40
N GLU A 483 -12.48 -56.57 60.13
CA GLU A 483 -12.27 -58.01 59.87
C GLU A 483 -12.67 -58.87 61.07
N LEU A 484 -12.33 -58.44 62.29
CA LEU A 484 -12.73 -59.13 63.53
C LEU A 484 -14.26 -59.19 63.69
N ALA A 485 -15.00 -58.21 63.16
CA ALA A 485 -16.45 -58.25 63.10
C ALA A 485 -16.96 -59.19 61.99
N ASN A 486 -16.32 -59.16 60.82
CA ASN A 486 -16.73 -59.96 59.65
C ASN A 486 -16.53 -61.48 59.87
N HIS A 487 -15.46 -61.89 60.57
CA HIS A 487 -15.26 -63.28 60.99
C HIS A 487 -16.41 -63.84 61.84
N LYS A 488 -17.05 -63.00 62.67
CA LYS A 488 -18.23 -63.40 63.46
C LYS A 488 -19.48 -63.58 62.58
N LEU A 489 -19.57 -62.86 61.46
CA LEU A 489 -20.68 -62.93 60.52
C LEU A 489 -20.63 -64.21 59.68
N VAL A 490 -19.46 -64.55 59.13
CA VAL A 490 -19.26 -65.75 58.28
C VAL A 490 -19.52 -67.05 59.05
N ALA A 491 -19.21 -67.08 60.35
CA ALA A 491 -19.54 -68.21 61.23
C ALA A 491 -21.05 -68.47 61.34
N ALA A 492 -21.87 -67.41 61.25
CA ALA A 492 -23.34 -67.53 61.28
C ALA A 492 -23.91 -68.03 59.94
N GLU A 493 -23.36 -67.59 58.80
CA GLU A 493 -23.83 -68.05 57.48
C GLU A 493 -23.57 -69.55 57.23
N ALA A 494 -22.44 -70.08 57.71
CA ALA A 494 -22.10 -71.49 57.56
C ALA A 494 -23.16 -72.43 58.18
N PHE A 495 -23.75 -72.02 59.32
CA PHE A 495 -24.82 -72.75 59.99
C PHE A 495 -26.10 -72.83 59.14
N VAL A 496 -26.49 -71.72 58.50
CA VAL A 496 -27.70 -71.64 57.66
C VAL A 496 -27.57 -72.51 56.40
N LYS A 497 -26.38 -72.55 55.78
CA LYS A 497 -26.15 -73.24 54.51
C LYS A 497 -26.26 -74.77 54.62
N HIS A 498 -25.93 -75.35 55.77
CA HIS A 498 -26.04 -76.79 55.99
C HIS A 498 -27.51 -77.26 56.04
N ALA A 499 -28.39 -76.46 56.66
CA ALA A 499 -29.82 -76.76 56.75
C ALA A 499 -30.51 -76.86 55.36
N SER A 500 -30.09 -76.04 54.39
CA SER A 500 -30.70 -76.04 53.05
C SER A 500 -30.37 -77.28 52.19
N GLN A 501 -29.23 -77.92 52.40
CA GLN A 501 -28.75 -79.00 51.52
C GLN A 501 -29.48 -80.34 51.76
N VAL A 502 -30.00 -80.58 52.96
CA VAL A 502 -30.78 -81.78 53.30
C VAL A 502 -32.11 -81.83 52.52
N HIS A 503 -32.66 -80.68 52.14
CA HIS A 503 -33.99 -80.58 51.52
C HIS A 503 -34.03 -81.01 50.05
N ALA A 504 -32.94 -80.83 49.29
CA ALA A 504 -32.90 -81.09 47.85
C ALA A 504 -32.79 -82.59 47.49
N ALA A 505 -32.29 -83.43 48.40
CA ALA A 505 -31.93 -84.82 48.11
C ALA A 505 -33.12 -85.77 47.86
N GLN A 506 -34.35 -85.37 48.17
CA GLN A 506 -35.54 -86.22 47.96
C GLN A 506 -36.07 -86.19 46.51
N THR A 507 -35.80 -85.10 45.77
CA THR A 507 -36.41 -84.82 44.46
C THR A 507 -35.98 -85.78 43.36
N THR A 508 -34.79 -86.38 43.47
CA THR A 508 -34.20 -87.29 42.48
C THR A 508 -34.95 -88.63 42.32
N THR A 509 -35.89 -88.93 43.23
CA THR A 509 -36.64 -90.20 43.23
C THR A 509 -37.98 -90.11 42.48
N LEU A 510 -38.34 -88.93 41.95
CA LEU A 510 -39.54 -88.71 41.12
C LEU A 510 -39.27 -88.87 39.61
N LYS A 511 -38.18 -89.60 39.28
CA LYS A 511 -38.15 -90.72 38.33
C LYS A 511 -39.08 -90.65 37.13
N ASP A 512 -38.50 -90.79 35.93
CA ASP A 512 -38.53 -92.01 35.08
C ASP A 512 -39.89 -92.67 34.76
N SER A 513 -41.00 -92.04 35.14
CA SER A 513 -42.36 -92.59 35.15
C SER A 513 -43.26 -91.80 34.21
N ALA A 514 -43.00 -90.50 34.04
CA ALA A 514 -43.65 -89.66 33.03
C ALA A 514 -43.21 -90.02 31.61
N GLN A 515 -41.96 -90.48 31.44
CA GLN A 515 -41.39 -90.84 30.13
C GLN A 515 -42.03 -92.08 29.48
N LYS A 516 -42.94 -92.77 30.18
CA LYS A 516 -43.62 -93.99 29.70
C LYS A 516 -45.09 -93.81 29.28
N VAL A 517 -45.64 -92.59 29.40
CA VAL A 517 -47.07 -92.31 29.16
C VAL A 517 -47.31 -91.60 27.82
N ALA A 518 -46.31 -90.93 27.25
CA ALA A 518 -46.44 -90.21 25.98
C ALA A 518 -46.49 -91.14 24.74
N GLU A 519 -46.04 -92.39 24.86
CA GLU A 519 -45.94 -93.35 23.76
C GLU A 519 -47.26 -94.10 23.45
N GLU A 520 -48.31 -93.94 24.27
CA GLU A 520 -49.61 -94.66 24.13
C GLU A 520 -50.77 -93.84 23.53
N GLN A 521 -50.52 -92.64 22.97
CA GLN A 521 -51.58 -91.79 22.38
C GLN A 521 -51.43 -91.48 20.87
N ALA A 522 -50.65 -92.30 20.15
CA ALA A 522 -51.17 -92.87 18.90
C ALA A 522 -52.46 -93.65 19.29
N ASP A 523 -53.63 -93.60 18.64
CA ASP A 523 -53.91 -93.70 17.20
C ASP A 523 -55.27 -93.05 16.85
N LYS A 524 -55.59 -91.90 17.44
CA LYS A 524 -56.87 -91.18 17.19
C LYS A 524 -56.58 -89.73 16.79
N ILE A 525 -56.12 -89.47 15.56
CA ILE A 525 -56.86 -89.80 14.31
C ILE A 525 -58.37 -89.59 14.55
N SER A 526 -58.81 -88.33 14.47
CA SER A 526 -60.24 -88.00 14.54
C SER A 526 -60.56 -86.61 13.95
N SER A 527 -59.85 -85.55 14.34
CA SER A 527 -60.39 -84.18 14.20
C SER A 527 -59.50 -83.12 13.54
N LEU A 528 -58.17 -83.28 13.53
CA LEU A 528 -57.26 -82.47 12.72
C LEU A 528 -56.85 -83.33 11.51
N LYS A 529 -57.68 -83.43 10.47
CA LYS A 529 -57.81 -82.38 9.44
C LYS A 529 -56.43 -81.74 9.16
N ALA A 530 -55.42 -82.41 8.58
CA ALA A 530 -55.38 -83.65 7.78
C ALA A 530 -56.39 -83.73 6.60
N THR A 531 -57.11 -82.65 6.38
CA THR A 531 -57.49 -82.18 5.06
C THR A 531 -56.71 -80.89 4.98
N ILE A 532 -55.43 -80.94 4.60
CA ILE A 532 -55.06 -81.07 3.18
C ILE A 532 -55.88 -80.04 2.39
N ARG A 533 -55.91 -78.81 2.92
CA ARG A 533 -56.33 -77.62 2.20
C ARG A 533 -55.10 -76.74 2.11
N GLN A 534 -54.42 -76.93 0.98
CA GLN A 534 -53.61 -75.93 0.31
C GLN A 534 -52.26 -75.63 0.98
N PHE A 535 -51.49 -76.68 1.24
CA PHE A 535 -50.02 -76.63 1.22
C PHE A 535 -49.45 -76.76 -0.22
N GLU A 536 -50.32 -76.64 -1.22
CA GLU A 536 -50.07 -76.70 -2.66
C GLU A 536 -51.10 -75.73 -3.30
N GLN A 537 -50.81 -74.71 -4.11
CA GLN A 537 -49.61 -74.05 -4.69
C GLN A 537 -49.97 -72.52 -4.78
N GLY A 538 -49.11 -71.53 -5.06
CA GLY A 538 -47.66 -71.45 -5.32
C GLY A 538 -47.25 -70.00 -5.70
N HIS A 539 -45.99 -69.65 -5.42
CA HIS A 539 -45.14 -68.53 -5.91
C HIS A 539 -45.61 -67.04 -6.01
N ALA A 540 -44.72 -66.17 -5.47
CA ALA A 540 -44.27 -64.83 -5.93
C ALA A 540 -44.72 -63.53 -5.19
N GLU A 541 -43.69 -62.79 -4.69
CA GLU A 541 -43.54 -61.31 -4.46
C GLU A 541 -44.45 -60.61 -3.39
N SER A 542 -43.96 -60.28 -2.18
CA SER A 542 -43.05 -59.17 -1.71
C SER A 542 -43.80 -57.81 -1.52
N GLU A 543 -44.30 -57.48 -0.31
CA GLU A 543 -43.72 -56.71 0.84
C GLU A 543 -44.10 -55.20 0.83
N ALA A 544 -44.90 -54.64 1.76
CA ALA A 544 -44.75 -54.35 3.22
C ALA A 544 -44.18 -52.91 3.49
N LEU A 545 -44.63 -52.00 4.41
CA LEU A 545 -45.37 -51.99 5.71
C LEU A 545 -44.46 -52.17 6.97
N THR A 546 -44.43 -51.32 8.03
CA THR A 546 -45.09 -50.01 8.36
C THR A 546 -44.32 -49.23 9.49
N GLN A 547 -44.80 -48.04 9.92
CA GLN A 547 -44.37 -47.29 11.16
C GLN A 547 -45.31 -47.59 12.38
N PRO A 548 -45.39 -46.84 13.54
CA PRO A 548 -44.57 -45.72 14.12
C PRO A 548 -44.31 -45.67 15.68
N ASN A 549 -43.43 -44.74 16.12
CA ASN A 549 -43.37 -43.95 17.40
C ASN A 549 -43.23 -44.63 18.80
N VAL A 550 -42.55 -44.10 19.85
CA VAL A 550 -41.78 -42.83 20.10
C VAL A 550 -40.85 -42.97 21.35
N ALA A 551 -39.81 -42.10 21.45
CA ALA A 551 -39.03 -41.66 22.64
C ALA A 551 -37.70 -42.35 23.10
N ALA A 552 -36.64 -41.51 23.10
CA ALA A 552 -35.59 -41.28 24.12
C ALA A 552 -34.36 -42.21 24.35
N ALA A 553 -33.18 -41.61 24.05
CA ALA A 553 -31.90 -41.63 24.80
C ALA A 553 -30.85 -42.78 24.66
N ALA A 554 -29.58 -42.34 24.76
CA ALA A 554 -28.31 -43.08 24.96
C ALA A 554 -27.65 -43.85 23.78
N ILE A 555 -26.69 -43.18 23.10
CA ILE A 555 -25.24 -43.47 23.12
C ILE A 555 -24.86 -44.98 23.21
N HIS A 556 -24.15 -45.64 22.27
CA HIS A 556 -22.97 -45.18 21.49
C HIS A 556 -22.78 -45.97 20.16
N SER A 557 -22.05 -45.32 19.22
CA SER A 557 -21.10 -45.90 18.24
C SER A 557 -21.48 -46.01 16.74
N THR A 558 -20.46 -45.64 15.94
CA THR A 558 -20.16 -45.88 14.51
C THR A 558 -20.99 -45.27 13.35
N SER A 559 -20.28 -44.38 12.65
CA SER A 559 -20.33 -44.05 11.20
C SER A 559 -21.31 -42.98 10.65
N GLY A 560 -20.73 -41.93 10.04
CA GLY A 560 -21.03 -41.60 8.63
C GLY A 560 -22.06 -40.50 8.31
N SER A 561 -21.64 -39.22 8.38
CA SER A 561 -22.02 -38.10 7.49
C SER A 561 -23.34 -38.14 6.66
N PRO A 562 -24.20 -37.13 6.86
CA PRO A 562 -24.73 -36.36 5.72
C PRO A 562 -24.53 -34.83 5.83
N MET A 563 -24.20 -34.30 7.02
CA MET A 563 -24.12 -32.84 7.25
C MET A 563 -22.91 -32.19 6.54
N LEU A 564 -21.80 -32.92 6.37
CA LEU A 564 -20.63 -32.45 5.61
C LEU A 564 -20.92 -32.36 4.10
N PHE A 565 -21.71 -33.28 3.55
CA PHE A 565 -21.93 -33.37 2.10
C PHE A 565 -22.69 -32.15 1.55
N ARG A 566 -23.69 -31.66 2.28
CA ARG A 566 -24.44 -30.44 1.91
C ARG A 566 -23.58 -29.17 2.03
N ARG A 567 -22.66 -29.12 3.00
CA ARG A 567 -21.70 -28.01 3.22
C ARG A 567 -20.63 -27.93 2.13
N TYR A 568 -20.21 -29.06 1.58
CA TYR A 568 -19.27 -29.13 0.44
C TYR A 568 -19.91 -28.82 -0.92
N MET A 569 -21.24 -28.95 -1.06
CA MET A 569 -21.94 -28.70 -2.32
C MET A 569 -22.47 -27.27 -2.48
N SER A 570 -22.73 -26.54 -1.38
CA SER A 570 -23.14 -25.13 -1.44
C SER A 570 -21.97 -24.14 -1.45
N ALA A 571 -20.87 -24.44 -0.74
CA ALA A 571 -19.69 -23.57 -0.70
C ALA A 571 -19.11 -23.25 -2.10
N PRO A 572 -18.98 -24.19 -3.06
CA PRO A 572 -18.50 -23.90 -4.40
C PRO A 572 -19.37 -22.88 -5.13
N LEU A 573 -20.69 -22.94 -4.98
CA LEU A 573 -21.61 -21.98 -5.61
C LEU A 573 -21.44 -20.57 -5.04
N THR A 574 -21.27 -20.42 -3.72
CA THR A 574 -21.00 -19.11 -3.10
C THR A 574 -19.60 -18.57 -3.40
N TYR A 575 -18.58 -19.45 -3.49
CA TYR A 575 -17.24 -19.04 -3.91
C TYR A 575 -17.19 -18.71 -5.41
N MET A 576 -17.94 -19.42 -6.27
CA MET A 576 -18.03 -19.12 -7.69
C MET A 576 -18.90 -17.90 -7.98
N SER A 577 -19.98 -17.64 -7.23
CA SER A 577 -20.76 -16.40 -7.36
C SER A 577 -19.94 -15.19 -6.90
N ARG A 578 -19.23 -15.30 -5.78
CA ARG A 578 -18.25 -14.29 -5.32
C ARG A 578 -17.14 -14.10 -6.34
N ALA A 579 -16.55 -15.17 -6.86
CA ALA A 579 -15.47 -15.09 -7.83
C ALA A 579 -15.95 -14.48 -9.16
N ALA A 580 -17.12 -14.88 -9.66
CA ALA A 580 -17.74 -14.32 -10.85
C ALA A 580 -18.15 -12.86 -10.66
N TYR A 581 -18.66 -12.47 -9.48
CA TYR A 581 -18.96 -11.08 -9.17
C TYR A 581 -17.69 -10.23 -9.11
N ILE A 582 -16.65 -10.67 -8.39
CA ILE A 582 -15.37 -9.96 -8.31
C ILE A 582 -14.68 -9.90 -9.68
N LEU A 583 -14.77 -10.96 -10.49
CA LEU A 583 -14.23 -11.02 -11.86
C LEU A 583 -15.01 -10.09 -12.82
N ARG A 584 -16.35 -10.09 -12.76
CA ARG A 584 -17.22 -9.24 -13.59
C ARG A 584 -17.11 -7.75 -13.25
N ASN A 585 -16.81 -7.43 -12.00
CA ASN A 585 -16.83 -6.05 -11.47
C ASN A 585 -15.44 -5.46 -11.14
N GLY A 586 -14.39 -6.27 -11.05
CA GLY A 586 -13.02 -5.85 -10.74
C GLY A 586 -11.93 -6.63 -11.50
N GLY A 587 -12.32 -7.52 -12.42
CA GLY A 587 -11.39 -8.30 -13.23
C GLY A 587 -10.59 -9.34 -12.44
N VAL A 588 -9.65 -9.98 -13.14
CA VAL A 588 -8.80 -11.04 -12.57
C VAL A 588 -7.95 -10.52 -11.40
N ARG A 589 -7.49 -9.26 -11.47
CA ARG A 589 -6.67 -8.61 -10.43
C ARG A 589 -7.40 -8.52 -9.09
N ALA A 590 -8.68 -8.12 -9.10
CA ALA A 590 -9.51 -8.08 -7.91
C ALA A 590 -9.70 -9.47 -7.29
N LEU A 591 -9.88 -10.51 -8.11
CA LEU A 591 -10.05 -11.89 -7.66
C LEU A 591 -8.78 -12.43 -6.99
N VAL A 592 -7.62 -12.23 -7.59
CA VAL A 592 -6.31 -12.62 -7.02
C VAL A 592 -6.05 -11.88 -5.71
N SER A 593 -6.39 -10.59 -5.63
CA SER A 593 -6.22 -9.77 -4.43
C SER A 593 -7.15 -10.17 -3.27
N ALA A 594 -8.40 -10.54 -3.59
CA ALA A 594 -9.34 -11.11 -2.63
C ALA A 594 -8.88 -12.48 -2.11
N ALA A 595 -8.37 -13.36 -2.99
CA ALA A 595 -7.84 -14.66 -2.62
C ALA A 595 -6.61 -14.56 -1.70
N ARG A 596 -5.63 -13.70 -2.05
CA ARG A 596 -4.44 -13.44 -1.21
C ARG A 596 -4.82 -12.89 0.17
N ARG A 597 -5.84 -12.02 0.26
CA ARG A 597 -6.35 -11.51 1.55
C ARG A 597 -7.12 -12.56 2.36
N HIS A 598 -7.89 -13.43 1.71
CA HIS A 598 -8.59 -14.51 2.42
C HIS A 598 -7.62 -15.52 3.03
N TYR A 599 -6.54 -15.88 2.32
CA TYR A 599 -5.49 -16.74 2.85
C TYR A 599 -4.80 -16.14 4.10
N ARG A 600 -4.45 -14.84 4.03
CA ARG A 600 -3.91 -14.09 5.18
C ARG A 600 -4.89 -14.02 6.35
N TYR A 601 -6.19 -13.87 6.09
CA TYR A 601 -7.23 -13.87 7.13
C TYR A 601 -7.35 -15.22 7.83
N GLN A 602 -7.30 -16.36 7.12
CA GLN A 602 -7.35 -17.68 7.76
C GLN A 602 -6.12 -17.95 8.64
N GLN A 603 -4.92 -17.54 8.21
CA GLN A 603 -3.73 -17.58 9.07
C GLN A 603 -3.88 -16.70 10.31
N ALA A 604 -4.39 -15.47 10.16
CA ALA A 604 -4.63 -14.57 11.28
C ALA A 604 -5.68 -15.13 12.26
N GLN A 605 -6.76 -15.76 11.78
CA GLN A 605 -7.80 -16.33 12.64
C GLN A 605 -7.28 -17.50 13.50
N GLN A 606 -6.34 -18.29 12.97
CA GLN A 606 -5.64 -19.34 13.75
C GLN A 606 -4.66 -18.77 14.80
N GLN A 607 -4.18 -17.53 14.62
CA GLN A 607 -3.29 -16.84 15.56
C GLN A 607 -4.04 -16.02 16.62
N ILE A 608 -5.18 -15.42 16.28
CA ILE A 608 -6.00 -14.61 17.19
C ILE A 608 -6.48 -15.45 18.39
N GLN A 609 -6.78 -16.73 18.17
CA GLN A 609 -7.16 -17.67 19.24
C GLN A 609 -6.02 -17.99 20.25
N GLN A 610 -4.81 -17.44 20.04
CA GLN A 610 -3.67 -17.53 20.95
C GLN A 610 -3.23 -16.18 21.53
N ALA A 611 -3.85 -15.07 21.13
CA ALA A 611 -3.31 -13.71 21.33
C ALA A 611 -4.04 -12.86 22.39
N ALA A 612 -4.83 -13.49 23.27
CA ALA A 612 -5.60 -12.81 24.34
C ALA A 612 -4.79 -12.56 25.63
N ILE A 613 -3.45 -12.58 25.58
CA ILE A 613 -2.56 -12.45 26.75
C ILE A 613 -1.47 -11.41 26.45
N GLU A 614 -1.13 -10.59 27.46
CA GLU A 614 -0.71 -9.19 27.28
C GLU A 614 0.79 -8.94 27.02
N VAL A 615 1.03 -7.93 26.17
CA VAL A 615 2.10 -6.91 26.16
C VAL A 615 3.42 -7.23 26.91
N ALA A 616 4.49 -7.50 26.14
CA ALA A 616 5.86 -7.58 26.64
C ALA A 616 6.66 -6.26 26.51
N SER A 617 7.56 -6.02 27.47
CA SER A 617 8.34 -4.78 27.61
C SER A 617 9.76 -4.88 27.05
N GLY A 618 10.14 -3.91 26.21
CA GLY A 618 11.50 -3.75 25.69
C GLY A 618 11.66 -2.42 24.95
N THR A 619 12.88 -2.13 24.48
CA THR A 619 13.19 -0.89 23.73
C THR A 619 13.53 -1.21 22.25
N PRO A 620 12.54 -1.36 21.36
CA PRO A 620 12.79 -1.68 19.95
C PRO A 620 13.49 -0.57 19.15
N THR A 621 14.01 -0.96 17.99
CA THR A 621 14.91 -0.19 17.11
C THR A 621 14.17 0.79 16.18
N ALA A 622 14.92 1.63 15.45
CA ALA A 622 14.38 2.48 14.38
C ALA A 622 13.80 1.66 13.20
N GLU A 623 14.36 0.46 12.94
CA GLU A 623 13.84 -0.42 11.90
C GLU A 623 12.42 -0.90 12.20
N ASP A 624 12.10 -1.12 13.49
CA ASP A 624 10.77 -1.50 13.96
C ASP A 624 9.73 -0.37 13.78
N GLN A 625 10.13 0.90 13.94
CA GLN A 625 9.24 2.04 13.65
C GLN A 625 8.92 2.13 12.15
N ARG A 626 9.94 2.04 11.29
CA ARG A 626 9.77 2.01 9.82
C ARG A 626 8.95 0.81 9.35
N LEU A 627 8.91 -0.27 10.12
CA LEU A 627 8.03 -1.42 9.94
C LEU A 627 6.57 -1.07 10.24
N LEU A 628 6.30 -0.52 11.43
CA LEU A 628 4.96 -0.12 11.87
C LEU A 628 4.37 0.98 10.96
N PHE A 629 5.21 1.86 10.42
CA PHE A 629 4.84 2.84 9.39
C PHE A 629 4.39 2.18 8.07
N ARG A 630 5.13 1.18 7.59
CA ARG A 630 4.81 0.48 6.32
C ARG A 630 3.66 -0.52 6.45
N ALA A 631 3.51 -1.12 7.63
CA ALA A 631 2.44 -2.07 7.94
C ALA A 631 1.08 -1.41 8.18
N ALA A 632 1.05 -0.13 8.59
CA ALA A 632 -0.18 0.62 8.79
C ALA A 632 -0.92 0.93 7.48
N ALA A 633 -2.25 0.95 7.53
CA ALA A 633 -3.08 1.23 6.38
C ALA A 633 -2.93 2.70 5.95
N LYS A 634 -2.31 2.88 4.78
CA LYS A 634 -2.39 4.12 4.02
C LYS A 634 -3.79 4.25 3.44
N LEU A 635 -4.65 5.05 4.05
CA LEU A 635 -6.03 5.29 3.57
C LEU A 635 -6.17 6.64 2.85
N GLN A 636 -5.28 7.59 3.15
CA GLN A 636 -5.12 8.83 2.39
C GLN A 636 -4.05 8.67 1.30
N ARG A 637 -4.13 9.45 0.22
CA ARG A 637 -3.18 9.33 -0.91
C ARG A 637 -1.82 9.91 -0.58
N GLU A 638 -1.77 10.96 0.22
CA GLU A 638 -0.57 11.69 0.61
C GLU A 638 -0.05 11.17 1.96
N GLU A 639 1.25 10.84 2.02
CA GLU A 639 1.98 10.89 3.30
C GLU A 639 2.33 12.35 3.63
N ILE A 640 2.45 12.67 4.91
CA ILE A 640 2.85 14.01 5.36
C ILE A 640 4.18 13.89 6.09
N ILE A 641 5.16 14.68 5.68
CA ILE A 641 6.40 14.90 6.42
C ILE A 641 6.23 16.21 7.19
N VAL A 642 6.41 16.19 8.50
CA VAL A 642 6.36 17.38 9.38
C VAL A 642 7.74 17.55 9.99
N ILE A 643 8.34 18.73 9.83
CA ILE A 643 9.60 19.08 10.50
C ILE A 643 9.32 20.20 11.50
N ALA A 644 9.61 19.97 12.77
CA ALA A 644 9.19 20.86 13.87
C ALA A 644 10.29 21.04 14.94
N ALA A 645 10.22 22.17 15.66
CA ALA A 645 11.18 22.51 16.72
C ALA A 645 11.08 21.61 17.96
N HIS A 646 9.90 21.02 18.21
CA HIS A 646 9.60 20.23 19.40
C HIS A 646 9.18 18.80 19.03
N ALA A 647 9.54 17.84 19.89
CA ALA A 647 9.10 16.45 19.80
C ALA A 647 7.58 16.33 19.99
N TYR A 648 6.96 15.33 19.37
CA TYR A 648 5.50 15.14 19.38
C TYR A 648 4.86 15.10 20.78
N ASP A 649 5.58 14.60 21.79
CA ASP A 649 5.11 14.47 23.19
C ASP A 649 5.44 15.70 24.07
N TRP A 650 6.10 16.72 23.51
CA TRP A 650 6.39 17.97 24.21
C TRP A 650 5.10 18.71 24.63
N ALA A 651 5.15 19.42 25.76
CA ALA A 651 4.01 20.13 26.35
C ALA A 651 2.71 19.27 26.43
N GLY A 652 2.85 17.97 26.68
CA GLY A 652 1.72 17.04 26.77
C GLY A 652 1.01 16.77 25.44
N SER A 653 1.76 16.81 24.33
CA SER A 653 1.24 16.73 22.94
C SER A 653 0.29 17.88 22.55
N GLY A 654 0.33 19.00 23.27
CA GLY A 654 -0.62 20.11 23.13
C GLY A 654 -0.32 21.07 21.98
N HIS A 655 0.91 21.09 21.48
CA HIS A 655 1.33 22.02 20.43
C HIS A 655 0.79 21.65 19.05
N ARG A 656 0.70 22.65 18.17
CA ARG A 656 0.13 22.62 16.81
C ARG A 656 0.51 21.37 16.02
N TYR A 657 1.80 21.11 15.86
CA TYR A 657 2.29 20.00 15.03
C TYR A 657 1.96 18.61 15.62
N ALA A 658 1.85 18.46 16.94
CA ALA A 658 1.40 17.22 17.56
C ALA A 658 -0.10 17.01 17.37
N GLN A 659 -0.94 18.04 17.59
CA GLN A 659 -2.38 17.94 17.36
C GLN A 659 -2.73 17.69 15.88
N LEU A 660 -2.01 18.33 14.96
CA LEU A 660 -2.09 18.07 13.51
C LEU A 660 -1.71 16.61 13.21
N THR A 661 -0.56 16.14 13.71
CA THR A 661 -0.09 14.75 13.51
C THR A 661 -1.08 13.73 14.06
N THR A 662 -1.60 13.95 15.28
CA THR A 662 -2.64 13.11 15.91
C THR A 662 -3.87 12.99 15.02
N THR A 663 -4.34 14.12 14.49
CA THR A 663 -5.56 14.17 13.68
C THR A 663 -5.34 13.56 12.30
N ALA A 664 -4.15 13.75 11.70
CA ALA A 664 -3.82 13.18 10.40
C ALA A 664 -3.65 11.65 10.45
N LEU A 665 -3.05 11.12 11.53
CA LEU A 665 -2.99 9.67 11.79
C LEU A 665 -4.39 9.07 11.97
N ALA A 666 -5.29 9.75 12.71
CA ALA A 666 -6.68 9.32 12.85
C ALA A 666 -7.40 9.28 11.49
N ALA A 667 -7.20 10.31 10.65
CA ALA A 667 -7.70 10.39 9.27
C ALA A 667 -7.10 9.37 8.29
N GLY A 668 -6.11 8.57 8.72
CA GLY A 668 -5.50 7.51 7.90
C GLY A 668 -4.37 7.98 6.98
N HIS A 669 -3.78 9.16 7.22
CA HIS A 669 -2.45 9.49 6.70
C HIS A 669 -1.37 8.68 7.41
N ARG A 670 -0.21 8.56 6.76
CA ARG A 670 1.04 8.13 7.41
C ARG A 670 1.96 9.35 7.53
N ILE A 671 2.56 9.53 8.69
CA ILE A 671 3.30 10.73 9.06
C ILE A 671 4.77 10.41 9.34
N VAL A 672 5.66 11.20 8.76
CA VAL A 672 7.06 11.28 9.21
C VAL A 672 7.21 12.57 10.00
N TYR A 673 7.52 12.46 11.28
CA TYR A 673 7.73 13.59 12.17
C TYR A 673 9.21 13.70 12.51
N LEU A 674 9.87 14.75 12.00
CA LEU A 674 11.28 15.02 12.24
C LEU A 674 11.43 16.18 13.24
N VAL A 675 12.20 15.94 14.29
CA VAL A 675 12.49 16.95 15.32
C VAL A 675 13.81 17.65 15.01
N ALA A 676 13.78 18.98 14.88
CA ALA A 676 14.95 19.84 14.74
C ALA A 676 15.01 20.83 15.93
N PRO A 677 15.59 20.43 17.07
CA PRO A 677 15.58 21.25 18.30
C PRO A 677 16.31 22.58 18.10
N SER A 678 15.70 23.68 18.56
CA SER A 678 16.28 25.02 18.52
C SER A 678 17.41 25.25 19.53
N ASP A 679 17.43 24.50 20.63
CA ASP A 679 18.47 24.61 21.68
C ASP A 679 19.46 23.44 21.59
N THR A 680 20.63 23.70 21.01
CA THR A 680 21.67 22.69 20.75
C THR A 680 22.49 22.30 21.99
N GLY A 681 22.16 22.85 23.18
CA GLY A 681 22.96 22.70 24.40
C GLY A 681 22.72 21.43 25.24
N SER A 682 21.64 20.69 25.00
CA SER A 682 21.23 19.56 25.84
C SER A 682 21.12 18.24 25.06
N THR A 683 21.46 17.12 25.71
CA THR A 683 21.27 15.78 25.14
C THR A 683 19.78 15.55 24.81
N PRO A 684 19.41 15.19 23.58
CA PRO A 684 18.01 15.01 23.21
C PRO A 684 17.34 13.92 24.03
N ALA A 685 16.10 14.16 24.47
CA ALA A 685 15.31 13.18 25.21
C ALA A 685 14.92 11.99 24.30
N PRO A 686 14.75 10.77 24.83
CA PRO A 686 14.24 9.66 24.03
C PRO A 686 12.81 9.92 23.56
N LEU A 687 12.53 9.68 22.28
CA LEU A 687 11.22 9.90 21.65
C LEU A 687 10.27 8.73 21.93
N THR A 688 9.08 9.00 22.50
CA THR A 688 8.32 7.96 23.23
C THR A 688 7.07 7.34 22.59
N PRO A 689 6.31 7.98 21.67
CA PRO A 689 5.14 7.34 21.05
C PRO A 689 5.51 6.36 19.92
N ARG A 690 5.14 5.09 20.08
CA ARG A 690 5.18 4.07 19.00
C ARG A 690 3.80 3.93 18.37
N ILE A 691 3.45 4.83 17.46
CA ILE A 691 2.12 4.86 16.83
C ILE A 691 2.23 4.22 15.42
N PRO A 692 1.41 3.21 15.06
CA PRO A 692 1.36 2.69 13.70
C PRO A 692 1.08 3.80 12.69
N GLY A 693 1.88 3.88 11.63
CA GLY A 693 1.81 4.97 10.66
C GLY A 693 2.61 6.23 11.01
N LEU A 694 3.29 6.29 12.17
CA LEU A 694 4.19 7.38 12.56
C LEU A 694 5.66 6.94 12.58
N ILE A 695 6.52 7.67 11.87
CA ILE A 695 7.97 7.71 12.15
C ILE A 695 8.22 8.96 13.00
N HIS A 696 8.95 8.83 14.10
CA HIS A 696 9.28 9.95 14.99
C HIS A 696 10.78 9.89 15.30
N GLU A 697 11.56 10.67 14.57
CA GLU A 697 13.03 10.64 14.56
C GLU A 697 13.60 12.08 14.73
N TYR A 698 14.81 12.22 15.26
CA TYR A 698 15.53 13.50 15.22
C TYR A 698 16.11 13.73 13.83
N ILE A 699 16.25 14.98 13.39
CA ILE A 699 16.77 15.29 12.05
C ILE A 699 18.25 14.91 11.88
N ASP A 700 19.07 15.04 12.93
CA ASP A 700 20.54 14.85 12.85
C ASP A 700 21.02 13.43 12.48
N PRO A 701 20.53 12.33 13.07
CA PRO A 701 20.93 10.97 12.67
C PRO A 701 20.27 10.49 11.37
N THR A 702 19.38 11.29 10.78
CA THR A 702 18.42 10.82 9.77
C THR A 702 18.90 11.14 8.36
N LYS A 703 19.03 10.09 7.54
CA LYS A 703 19.36 10.23 6.13
C LYS A 703 18.15 10.68 5.31
N ILE A 704 18.36 11.59 4.38
CA ILE A 704 17.34 12.13 3.49
C ILE A 704 16.74 11.01 2.64
N GLU A 705 17.60 10.14 2.10
CA GLU A 705 17.24 9.01 1.24
C GLU A 705 16.38 7.98 1.97
N ASP A 706 16.64 7.75 3.27
CA ASP A 706 15.87 6.82 4.10
C ASP A 706 14.41 7.29 4.22
N ILE A 707 14.21 8.58 4.52
CA ILE A 707 12.89 9.20 4.72
C ILE A 707 12.12 9.29 3.40
N PHE A 708 12.72 9.86 2.36
CA PHE A 708 12.08 9.94 1.05
C PHE A 708 11.98 8.57 0.35
N GLY A 709 12.63 7.53 0.88
CA GLY A 709 12.41 6.13 0.54
C GLY A 709 11.13 5.52 1.15
N GLN A 710 10.63 6.04 2.29
CA GLN A 710 9.40 5.53 2.92
C GLN A 710 8.11 6.12 2.33
N VAL A 711 8.18 7.32 1.73
CA VAL A 711 7.00 8.07 1.26
C VAL A 711 6.83 8.04 -0.27
N SER A 712 5.61 8.24 -0.74
CA SER A 712 5.28 8.25 -2.17
C SER A 712 5.58 9.59 -2.86
N GLU A 713 5.36 9.65 -4.17
CA GLU A 713 5.50 10.87 -4.98
C GLU A 713 4.40 11.92 -4.74
N SER A 714 3.31 11.55 -4.06
CA SER A 714 2.27 12.48 -3.61
C SER A 714 2.47 12.93 -2.16
N ALA A 715 3.66 12.72 -1.57
CA ALA A 715 3.93 13.18 -0.21
C ALA A 715 4.06 14.71 -0.13
N LYS A 716 3.63 15.29 0.99
CA LYS A 716 3.73 16.73 1.28
C LYS A 716 4.76 16.98 2.37
N LEU A 717 5.57 18.03 2.23
CA LEU A 717 6.54 18.45 3.24
C LEU A 717 6.06 19.74 3.93
N ILE A 718 5.75 19.64 5.22
CA ILE A 718 5.41 20.76 6.10
C ILE A 718 6.64 21.13 6.93
N ILE A 719 7.12 22.37 6.75
CA ILE A 719 8.26 22.95 7.44
C ILE A 719 7.74 23.91 8.50
N GLY A 720 7.84 23.51 9.77
CA GLY A 720 7.39 24.30 10.92
C GLY A 720 8.51 25.01 11.69
N VAL A 721 9.77 24.86 11.26
CA VAL A 721 10.97 25.43 11.90
C VAL A 721 12.03 25.78 10.84
N PRO A 722 12.58 27.02 10.83
CA PRO A 722 13.59 27.45 9.87
C PRO A 722 15.02 27.16 10.37
N ASP A 723 15.37 25.89 10.45
CA ASP A 723 16.71 25.42 10.87
C ASP A 723 17.58 25.03 9.65
N SER A 724 18.90 25.23 9.73
CA SER A 724 19.82 24.98 8.59
C SER A 724 19.86 23.51 8.16
N ARG A 725 19.51 22.58 9.04
CA ARG A 725 19.37 21.15 8.78
C ARG A 725 18.13 20.80 7.95
N VAL A 726 17.18 21.73 7.84
CA VAL A 726 15.96 21.56 7.04
C VAL A 726 16.21 21.83 5.55
N THR A 727 17.12 22.74 5.22
CA THR A 727 17.40 23.14 3.83
C THR A 727 17.65 21.95 2.89
N PRO A 728 18.46 20.93 3.25
CA PRO A 728 18.65 19.76 2.40
C PRO A 728 17.37 18.93 2.17
N PHE A 729 16.49 18.80 3.18
CA PHE A 729 15.22 18.09 3.03
C PHE A 729 14.25 18.86 2.14
N PHE A 730 14.23 20.20 2.25
CA PHE A 730 13.45 21.10 1.40
C PHE A 730 13.90 21.05 -0.07
N GLU A 731 15.21 21.18 -0.32
CA GLU A 731 15.78 21.07 -1.67
C GLU A 731 15.52 19.69 -2.29
N PHE A 732 15.68 18.61 -1.52
CA PHE A 732 15.39 17.25 -2.00
C PHE A 732 13.90 17.06 -2.34
N ALA A 733 12.99 17.57 -1.50
CA ALA A 733 11.56 17.51 -1.76
C ALA A 733 11.17 18.24 -3.06
N ARG A 734 11.68 19.46 -3.27
CA ARG A 734 11.46 20.24 -4.51
C ARG A 734 12.04 19.55 -5.73
N ASN A 735 13.26 19.04 -5.65
CA ASN A 735 13.92 18.31 -6.75
C ASN A 735 13.17 17.02 -7.13
N ARG A 736 12.42 16.44 -6.18
CA ARG A 736 11.54 15.29 -6.40
C ARG A 736 10.12 15.67 -6.86
N GLY A 737 9.78 16.96 -6.89
CA GLY A 737 8.46 17.46 -7.27
C GLY A 737 7.38 17.29 -6.20
N LEU A 738 7.77 17.16 -4.93
CA LEU A 738 6.84 17.12 -3.80
C LEU A 738 6.40 18.54 -3.41
N GLU A 739 5.13 18.71 -3.04
CA GLU A 739 4.63 20.01 -2.56
C GLU A 739 5.25 20.37 -1.20
N THR A 740 5.79 21.58 -1.14
CA THR A 740 6.46 22.15 0.03
C THR A 740 5.64 23.29 0.64
N ILE A 741 5.37 23.17 1.94
CA ILE A 741 4.55 24.10 2.72
C ILE A 741 5.39 24.63 3.88
N LEU A 742 5.65 25.92 3.91
CA LEU A 742 6.25 26.59 5.06
C LEU A 742 5.13 27.05 6.01
N ASP A 743 5.02 26.46 7.20
CA ASP A 743 4.04 26.84 8.23
C ASP A 743 4.70 27.68 9.33
N VAL A 744 4.50 29.00 9.29
CA VAL A 744 5.08 29.91 10.28
C VAL A 744 4.14 30.04 11.47
N ALA A 745 4.38 29.17 12.44
CA ALA A 745 3.66 29.13 13.72
C ALA A 745 4.31 29.98 14.82
N GLN A 746 5.54 30.49 14.63
CA GLN A 746 6.30 31.24 15.63
C GLN A 746 7.05 32.41 14.99
N ASP A 747 7.28 33.49 15.75
CA ASP A 747 8.12 34.62 15.35
C ASP A 747 9.62 34.31 15.54
N TRP A 748 10.33 34.21 14.42
CA TRP A 748 11.77 33.98 14.37
C TRP A 748 12.61 35.26 14.23
N SER A 749 12.00 36.45 14.23
CA SER A 749 12.66 37.73 13.93
C SER A 749 13.84 38.07 14.85
N HIS A 750 13.90 37.47 16.03
CA HIS A 750 14.96 37.62 17.02
C HIS A 750 16.24 36.82 16.68
N ASP A 751 16.16 35.79 15.83
CA ASP A 751 17.30 35.01 15.36
C ASP A 751 17.58 35.31 13.88
N GLY A 752 18.67 36.05 13.63
CA GLY A 752 19.09 36.43 12.29
C GLY A 752 19.56 35.27 11.40
N GLN A 753 19.91 34.09 11.95
CA GLN A 753 20.18 32.89 11.16
C GLN A 753 18.87 32.20 10.77
N ALA A 754 17.99 31.95 11.74
CA ALA A 754 16.65 31.40 11.51
C ALA A 754 15.88 32.23 10.46
N MET A 755 15.91 33.56 10.58
CA MET A 755 15.30 34.45 9.59
C MET A 755 15.85 34.23 8.19
N ARG A 756 17.18 34.19 7.97
CA ARG A 756 17.76 33.97 6.63
C ARG A 756 17.32 32.64 6.00
N ILE A 757 17.18 31.59 6.81
CA ILE A 757 16.68 30.29 6.36
C ILE A 757 15.20 30.39 5.99
N LEU A 758 14.40 31.05 6.84
CA LEU A 758 12.98 31.35 6.56
C LEU A 758 12.83 32.14 5.25
N GLU A 759 13.63 33.18 5.00
CA GLU A 759 13.57 33.94 3.75
C GLU A 759 13.87 33.06 2.53
N SER A 760 14.89 32.21 2.64
CA SER A 760 15.31 31.30 1.56
C SER A 760 14.23 30.27 1.22
N ILE A 761 13.57 29.70 2.24
CA ILE A 761 12.50 28.71 2.05
C ILE A 761 11.21 29.40 1.57
N ALA A 762 10.84 30.55 2.15
CA ALA A 762 9.57 31.24 1.85
C ALA A 762 9.44 31.73 0.40
N VAL A 763 10.54 32.13 -0.24
CA VAL A 763 10.54 32.51 -1.66
C VAL A 763 10.17 31.32 -2.55
N ASP A 764 10.74 30.16 -2.22
CA ASP A 764 10.87 29.01 -3.11
C ASP A 764 9.87 27.88 -2.83
N ALA A 765 9.23 27.89 -1.66
CA ALA A 765 8.15 26.97 -1.30
C ALA A 765 6.91 27.20 -2.16
N ASP A 766 6.14 26.14 -2.36
CA ASP A 766 4.89 26.17 -3.14
C ASP A 766 3.83 26.99 -2.41
N ARG A 767 3.73 26.82 -1.08
CA ARG A 767 2.78 27.53 -0.20
C ARG A 767 3.45 28.01 1.08
N CYS A 768 2.96 29.13 1.62
CA CYS A 768 3.35 29.65 2.93
C CYS A 768 2.10 29.86 3.78
N THR A 769 1.99 29.17 4.91
CA THR A 769 0.91 29.37 5.88
C THR A 769 1.42 30.14 7.10
N VAL A 770 0.55 30.94 7.72
CA VAL A 770 0.83 31.61 9.00
C VAL A 770 -0.20 31.19 10.05
N GLY A 771 0.28 30.88 11.26
CA GLY A 771 -0.57 30.37 12.34
C GLY A 771 -1.51 31.41 12.96
N MET A 772 -1.20 32.70 12.82
CA MET A 772 -2.05 33.83 13.21
C MET A 772 -1.73 35.08 12.38
N PRO A 773 -2.63 36.10 12.31
CA PRO A 773 -2.42 37.29 11.49
C PRO A 773 -1.15 38.09 11.83
N ALA A 774 -0.78 38.18 13.12
CA ALA A 774 0.39 38.94 13.56
C ALA A 774 1.72 38.40 13.00
N LEU A 775 1.78 37.09 12.69
CA LEU A 775 2.96 36.45 12.10
C LEU A 775 3.11 36.75 10.60
N ALA A 776 2.08 37.26 9.91
CA ALA A 776 2.19 37.61 8.48
C ALA A 776 3.21 38.74 8.24
N ASP A 777 3.39 39.64 9.22
CA ASP A 777 4.33 40.75 9.10
C ASP A 777 5.81 40.34 9.33
N THR A 778 6.08 39.18 9.92
CA THR A 778 7.44 38.65 10.05
C THR A 778 7.95 38.02 8.75
N ILE A 779 7.05 37.74 7.79
CA ILE A 779 7.40 37.13 6.49
C ILE A 779 7.96 38.18 5.51
N PRO A 780 9.05 37.87 4.78
CA PRO A 780 9.63 38.77 3.78
C PRO A 780 8.64 39.18 2.68
N GLN A 781 8.70 40.44 2.27
CA GLN A 781 7.74 41.04 1.33
C GLN A 781 7.57 40.25 0.03
N ARG A 782 8.63 39.61 -0.48
CA ARG A 782 8.60 38.79 -1.71
C ARG A 782 7.76 37.51 -1.61
N ALA A 783 7.51 37.01 -0.40
CA ALA A 783 6.68 35.83 -0.17
C ALA A 783 5.24 36.17 0.24
N ARG A 784 4.94 37.44 0.54
CA ARG A 784 3.63 37.87 1.09
C ARG A 784 2.44 37.60 0.18
N GLU A 785 2.64 37.57 -1.15
CA GLU A 785 1.59 37.23 -2.11
C GLU A 785 1.14 35.76 -2.06
N LYS A 786 1.92 34.88 -1.41
CA LYS A 786 1.63 33.45 -1.23
C LYS A 786 1.12 33.10 0.19
N ILE A 787 0.89 34.08 1.06
CA ILE A 787 0.53 33.81 2.47
C ILE A 787 -0.94 33.43 2.60
N GLU A 788 -1.17 32.24 3.15
CA GLU A 788 -2.48 31.77 3.59
C GLU A 788 -2.55 31.80 5.13
N LEU A 789 -3.68 32.27 5.69
CA LEU A 789 -3.91 32.16 7.13
C LEU A 789 -4.39 30.74 7.45
N LEU A 790 -3.64 30.01 8.28
CA LEU A 790 -4.00 28.68 8.79
C LEU A 790 -4.13 28.73 10.31
N PRO A 791 -5.27 29.20 10.86
CA PRO A 791 -5.42 29.46 12.28
C PRO A 791 -5.20 28.23 13.15
N GLY A 792 -5.01 28.44 14.44
CA GLY A 792 -5.17 27.39 15.44
C GLY A 792 -6.51 26.64 15.32
N ALA A 793 -6.55 25.48 15.95
CA ALA A 793 -7.70 24.59 16.05
C ALA A 793 -7.54 23.70 17.29
N ALA A 794 -8.52 22.83 17.54
CA ALA A 794 -8.40 21.80 18.56
C ALA A 794 -8.91 20.43 18.04
N VAL A 795 -8.40 19.33 18.63
CA VAL A 795 -8.75 17.97 18.20
C VAL A 795 -10.18 17.65 18.67
N HIS A 796 -11.14 17.69 17.75
CA HIS A 796 -12.57 17.58 18.07
C HIS A 796 -12.95 16.29 18.81
N THR A 797 -12.26 15.16 18.55
CA THR A 797 -12.50 13.90 19.26
C THR A 797 -11.97 13.88 20.69
N VAL A 798 -11.05 14.78 21.04
CA VAL A 798 -10.50 14.93 22.40
C VAL A 798 -11.38 15.91 23.20
N PHE A 799 -11.66 17.08 22.62
CA PHE A 799 -12.48 18.14 23.20
C PHE A 799 -13.95 18.00 22.78
N ASP A 800 -14.62 16.96 23.29
CA ASP A 800 -15.92 16.48 22.79
C ASP A 800 -17.03 16.67 23.84
N VAL A 801 -17.93 17.64 23.61
CA VAL A 801 -19.04 17.98 24.53
C VAL A 801 -20.02 16.84 24.80
N TYR A 802 -20.05 15.81 23.95
CA TYR A 802 -20.95 14.67 24.11
C TYR A 802 -20.35 13.57 25.00
N LYS A 803 -19.08 13.69 25.42
CA LYS A 803 -18.44 12.79 26.38
C LYS A 803 -18.75 13.21 27.82
N GLN A 804 -18.96 12.22 28.69
CA GLN A 804 -19.05 12.46 30.13
C GLN A 804 -17.65 12.52 30.73
N TYR A 805 -17.31 13.67 31.32
CA TYR A 805 -16.03 13.88 31.99
C TYR A 805 -16.18 13.82 33.51
N ASN A 806 -15.44 12.91 34.16
CA ASN A 806 -15.31 12.91 35.61
C ASN A 806 -14.51 14.14 36.09
N ARG A 807 -14.85 14.68 37.26
CA ARG A 807 -14.13 15.83 37.82
C ARG A 807 -12.70 15.41 38.21
N PRO A 808 -11.66 16.15 37.80
CA PRO A 808 -10.29 15.91 38.29
C PRO A 808 -10.20 16.10 39.81
N GLY A 809 -9.48 15.20 40.50
CA GLY A 809 -9.44 15.15 41.97
C GLY A 809 -8.66 16.29 42.63
N ASP A 810 -7.77 16.93 41.88
CA ASP A 810 -6.99 18.12 42.24
C ASP A 810 -7.74 19.44 41.96
N MET A 811 -8.90 19.39 41.30
CA MET A 811 -9.63 20.59 40.88
C MET A 811 -10.39 21.24 42.07
N PRO A 812 -10.12 22.53 42.41
CA PRO A 812 -10.68 23.20 43.60
C PRO A 812 -12.21 23.11 43.77
N SER A 813 -12.67 23.14 45.02
CA SER A 813 -14.07 22.87 45.42
C SER A 813 -15.14 23.78 44.78
N LYS A 814 -16.31 23.19 44.46
CA LYS A 814 -17.54 23.85 43.92
C LYS A 814 -18.14 24.98 44.78
N ARG A 815 -17.53 25.40 45.89
CA ARG A 815 -18.02 26.53 46.72
C ARG A 815 -17.68 27.92 46.15
N ARG A 816 -16.88 27.97 45.08
CA ARG A 816 -16.50 29.16 44.31
C ARG A 816 -16.59 28.85 42.83
N SER A 817 -16.87 29.85 42.01
CA SER A 817 -16.81 29.70 40.55
C SER A 817 -15.36 29.45 40.14
N VAL A 818 -15.14 28.57 39.16
CA VAL A 818 -13.80 28.15 38.71
C VAL A 818 -13.53 28.69 37.32
N ALA A 819 -12.52 29.54 37.20
CA ALA A 819 -11.98 30.01 35.93
C ALA A 819 -10.73 29.21 35.58
N LEU A 820 -10.53 28.83 34.32
CA LEU A 820 -9.36 28.05 33.89
C LEU A 820 -8.56 28.77 32.78
N PHE A 821 -7.24 28.78 32.94
CA PHE A 821 -6.26 29.15 31.91
C PHE A 821 -5.48 27.89 31.54
N TYR A 822 -5.46 27.56 30.25
CA TYR A 822 -4.65 26.47 29.69
C TYR A 822 -3.78 27.03 28.57
N SER A 823 -2.45 26.90 28.69
CA SER A 823 -1.50 27.39 27.70
C SER A 823 -0.41 26.37 27.42
N VAL A 824 -0.09 26.24 26.13
CA VAL A 824 0.99 25.37 25.61
C VAL A 824 2.33 26.12 25.61
N ASP A 825 2.33 27.43 25.34
CA ASP A 825 3.51 28.32 25.40
C ASP A 825 4.05 28.55 26.83
N GLY A 826 3.52 27.84 27.81
CA GLY A 826 3.87 28.02 29.22
C GLY A 826 3.46 29.38 29.79
N LEU A 827 4.01 29.69 30.96
CA LEU A 827 3.67 30.91 31.70
C LEU A 827 4.26 32.21 31.14
N ASP A 828 5.17 32.15 30.17
CA ASP A 828 5.73 33.35 29.50
C ASP A 828 4.69 34.11 28.64
N SER A 829 3.57 33.45 28.33
CA SER A 829 2.39 34.06 27.69
C SER A 829 1.56 34.95 28.63
N VAL A 830 1.74 34.85 29.95
CA VAL A 830 0.87 35.48 30.96
C VAL A 830 1.30 36.91 31.32
N ASP A 831 0.35 37.84 31.26
CA ASP A 831 0.46 39.15 31.91
C ASP A 831 0.10 39.03 33.40
N TYR A 832 1.13 38.94 34.23
CA TYR A 832 1.00 38.79 35.68
C TYR A 832 0.29 39.94 36.40
N PRO A 833 0.52 41.23 36.07
CA PRO A 833 -0.33 42.33 36.52
C PRO A 833 -1.83 42.12 36.27
N TRP A 834 -2.21 41.70 35.05
CA TRP A 834 -3.61 41.42 34.72
C TRP A 834 -4.18 40.24 35.51
N LEU A 835 -3.43 39.14 35.62
CA LEU A 835 -3.81 37.97 36.42
C LEU A 835 -4.03 38.38 37.89
N LYS A 836 -3.07 39.10 38.48
CA LYS A 836 -3.11 39.55 39.86
C LYS A 836 -4.32 40.43 40.14
N GLU A 837 -4.48 41.52 39.39
CA GLU A 837 -5.52 42.50 39.66
C GLU A 837 -6.92 41.92 39.35
N THR A 838 -7.04 41.03 38.36
CA THR A 838 -8.29 40.29 38.09
C THR A 838 -8.65 39.36 39.24
N ALA A 839 -7.67 38.66 39.83
CA ALA A 839 -7.88 37.78 40.98
C ALA A 839 -8.24 38.54 42.27
N GLU A 840 -7.58 39.68 42.52
CA GLU A 840 -7.88 40.59 43.63
C GLU A 840 -9.29 41.20 43.54
N ARG A 841 -9.71 41.61 42.33
CA ARG A 841 -11.07 42.13 42.06
C ARG A 841 -12.16 41.07 42.18
N ASN A 842 -11.83 39.78 42.04
CA ASN A 842 -12.79 38.68 41.95
C ASN A 842 -12.52 37.55 42.96
N VAL A 843 -12.45 37.88 44.25
CA VAL A 843 -12.13 36.94 45.36
C VAL A 843 -13.03 35.68 45.47
N ASN A 844 -14.21 35.71 44.86
CA ASN A 844 -15.16 34.58 44.82
C ASN A 844 -14.89 33.59 43.67
N ILE A 845 -13.96 33.91 42.77
CA ILE A 845 -13.52 33.05 41.67
C ILE A 845 -12.20 32.38 42.08
N THR A 846 -12.03 31.09 41.76
CA THR A 846 -10.73 30.41 41.80
C THR A 846 -10.18 30.32 40.38
N PHE A 847 -9.02 30.93 40.16
CA PHE A 847 -8.31 31.01 38.88
C PHE A 847 -7.29 29.88 38.78
N CYS A 848 -7.65 28.79 38.10
CA CYS A 848 -6.80 27.63 37.87
C CYS A 848 -5.88 27.85 36.66
N VAL A 849 -4.63 27.39 36.74
CA VAL A 849 -3.63 27.50 35.68
C VAL A 849 -3.03 26.13 35.34
N ILE A 850 -3.17 25.72 34.09
CA ILE A 850 -2.51 24.56 33.45
C ILE A 850 -1.53 25.12 32.41
N ALA A 851 -0.25 25.13 32.75
CA ALA A 851 0.84 25.58 31.89
C ALA A 851 2.15 24.94 32.39
N ASP A 852 3.23 25.06 31.61
CA ASP A 852 4.57 24.73 32.10
C ASP A 852 5.21 25.91 32.87
N GLY A 853 6.09 25.60 33.82
CA GLY A 853 6.77 26.56 34.70
C GLY A 853 6.17 26.70 36.10
N GLN A 854 6.53 27.80 36.78
CA GLN A 854 6.05 28.16 38.13
C GLN A 854 5.51 29.60 38.14
N LEU A 855 4.40 29.82 38.86
CA LEU A 855 3.81 31.15 39.02
C LEU A 855 4.72 32.09 39.83
N THR A 856 4.71 33.39 39.48
CA THR A 856 5.46 34.41 40.24
C THR A 856 4.96 34.56 41.68
N PRO A 857 5.84 34.79 42.67
CA PRO A 857 5.44 35.10 44.04
C PRO A 857 4.55 36.36 44.14
N GLY A 858 3.66 36.39 45.13
CA GLY A 858 2.83 37.57 45.44
C GLY A 858 1.52 37.68 44.64
N LEU A 859 1.07 36.58 44.05
CA LEU A 859 -0.31 36.40 43.56
C LEU A 859 -1.27 36.08 44.72
N PRO A 860 -2.58 36.38 44.59
CA PRO A 860 -3.60 36.02 45.58
C PRO A 860 -3.82 34.51 45.76
N ASP A 861 -4.24 34.10 46.95
CA ASP A 861 -4.53 32.69 47.32
C ASP A 861 -5.65 32.02 46.47
N ASN A 862 -6.43 32.81 45.72
CA ASN A 862 -7.43 32.28 44.78
C ASN A 862 -6.86 32.00 43.38
N VAL A 863 -5.55 32.14 43.15
CA VAL A 863 -4.85 31.64 41.95
C VAL A 863 -4.18 30.30 42.28
N VAL A 864 -4.49 29.26 41.51
CA VAL A 864 -4.05 27.87 41.78
C VAL A 864 -3.33 27.30 40.57
N MET A 865 -2.07 26.94 40.74
CA MET A 865 -1.31 26.17 39.74
C MET A 865 -1.72 24.69 39.81
N LEU A 866 -2.17 24.13 38.70
CA LEU A 866 -2.43 22.69 38.55
C LEU A 866 -1.21 21.97 37.91
N GLY A 867 -0.36 22.72 37.20
CA GLY A 867 0.77 22.17 36.44
C GLY A 867 0.34 21.68 35.05
N MET A 868 1.31 21.41 34.18
CA MET A 868 1.07 20.88 32.85
C MET A 868 0.33 19.51 32.91
N ARG A 869 -0.49 19.23 31.89
CA ARG A 869 -1.28 17.99 31.75
C ARG A 869 -1.16 17.46 30.33
N HIS A 870 -1.33 16.16 30.13
CA HIS A 870 -1.41 15.61 28.79
C HIS A 870 -2.73 16.09 28.14
N THR A 871 -2.71 16.32 26.82
CA THR A 871 -3.85 16.90 26.08
C THR A 871 -5.13 16.08 26.22
N SER A 872 -5.03 14.77 26.46
CA SER A 872 -6.19 13.89 26.74
C SER A 872 -6.86 14.12 28.10
N GLU A 873 -6.17 14.73 29.06
CA GLU A 873 -6.68 15.01 30.41
C GLU A 873 -7.35 16.39 30.52
N VAL A 874 -6.82 17.37 29.77
CA VAL A 874 -7.29 18.77 29.75
C VAL A 874 -8.81 18.91 29.55
N PRO A 875 -9.50 18.13 28.69
CA PRO A 875 -10.95 18.21 28.55
C PRO A 875 -11.72 18.11 29.87
N ALA A 876 -11.28 17.25 30.80
CA ALA A 876 -11.96 17.09 32.09
C ALA A 876 -11.86 18.35 32.96
N TYR A 877 -10.77 19.12 32.88
CA TYR A 877 -10.64 20.40 33.58
C TYR A 877 -11.52 21.47 32.91
N ILE A 878 -11.52 21.56 31.59
CA ILE A 878 -12.36 22.52 30.84
C ILE A 878 -13.86 22.25 31.11
N ALA A 879 -14.31 21.00 31.02
CA ALA A 879 -15.70 20.61 31.28
C ALA A 879 -16.19 21.03 32.69
N HIS A 880 -15.29 21.04 33.68
CA HIS A 880 -15.57 21.33 35.09
C HIS A 880 -15.20 22.75 35.55
N ALA A 881 -14.71 23.60 34.65
CA ALA A 881 -14.60 25.05 34.83
C ALA A 881 -15.89 25.76 34.37
N ASP A 882 -16.21 26.91 34.96
CA ASP A 882 -17.39 27.69 34.59
C ASP A 882 -17.12 28.54 33.34
N PHE A 883 -15.93 29.11 33.24
CA PHE A 883 -15.43 29.82 32.07
C PHE A 883 -13.90 29.74 31.98
N MET A 884 -13.34 30.18 30.86
CA MET A 884 -11.90 30.24 30.62
C MET A 884 -11.43 31.69 30.54
N PHE A 885 -10.21 31.96 31.00
CA PHE A 885 -9.65 33.31 31.06
C PHE A 885 -8.21 33.31 30.57
N PHE A 886 -7.85 34.29 29.75
CA PHE A 886 -6.56 34.41 29.07
C PHE A 886 -6.02 35.83 29.30
N PRO A 887 -5.32 36.07 30.44
CA PRO A 887 -4.64 37.33 30.73
C PRO A 887 -3.28 37.30 30.03
N LEU A 888 -3.30 37.49 28.71
CA LEU A 888 -2.13 37.37 27.85
C LEU A 888 -1.33 38.66 27.77
N GLY A 889 0.00 38.51 27.73
CA GLY A 889 0.96 39.57 27.43
C GLY A 889 1.39 39.55 25.95
N ALA A 890 2.07 40.62 25.51
CA ALA A 890 2.42 40.84 24.10
C ALA A 890 3.17 39.68 23.42
N ARG A 891 3.92 38.87 24.17
CA ARG A 891 4.60 37.66 23.66
C ARG A 891 3.64 36.64 23.04
N SER A 892 2.36 36.65 23.40
CA SER A 892 1.36 35.73 22.83
C SER A 892 1.07 35.98 21.34
N LEU A 893 1.49 37.14 20.80
CA LEU A 893 1.45 37.41 19.35
C LEU A 893 2.60 36.74 18.58
N HIS A 894 3.57 36.13 19.28
CA HIS A 894 4.76 35.53 18.70
C HIS A 894 4.64 33.99 18.55
N SER A 895 3.55 33.37 18.99
CA SER A 895 3.33 31.90 18.89
C SER A 895 1.86 31.56 18.65
N ALA A 896 1.58 30.78 17.61
CA ALA A 896 0.24 30.32 17.27
C ALA A 896 -0.36 29.40 18.34
N ASP A 897 0.49 28.73 19.13
CA ASP A 897 0.08 27.83 20.21
C ASP A 897 -0.59 28.56 21.39
N SER A 898 -0.43 29.88 21.51
CA SER A 898 -1.19 30.73 22.44
C SER A 898 -2.70 30.67 22.21
N THR A 899 -3.15 30.26 21.01
CA THR A 899 -4.58 30.07 20.70
C THR A 899 -5.12 28.69 21.07
N ALA A 900 -4.26 27.70 21.38
CA ALA A 900 -4.66 26.30 21.55
C ALA A 900 -5.69 26.12 22.68
N GLY A 901 -5.48 26.76 23.82
CA GLY A 901 -6.42 26.72 24.94
C GLY A 901 -7.75 27.42 24.65
N ILE A 902 -7.75 28.45 23.81
CA ILE A 902 -8.96 29.18 23.40
C ILE A 902 -9.82 28.28 22.52
N TYR A 903 -9.23 27.65 21.49
CA TYR A 903 -9.97 26.69 20.65
C TYR A 903 -10.46 25.48 21.44
N ALA A 904 -9.64 24.92 22.35
CA ALA A 904 -10.04 23.81 23.22
C ALA A 904 -11.26 24.13 24.12
N ALA A 905 -11.36 25.38 24.59
CA ALA A 905 -12.50 25.88 25.36
C ALA A 905 -13.76 26.08 24.51
N LEU A 906 -13.61 26.73 23.35
CA LEU A 906 -14.73 27.03 22.44
C LEU A 906 -15.33 25.75 21.83
N LEU A 907 -14.50 24.75 21.48
CA LEU A 907 -15.00 23.43 21.06
C LEU A 907 -15.79 22.71 22.16
N GLN A 908 -15.44 22.96 23.44
CA GLN A 908 -16.22 22.49 24.59
C GLN A 908 -17.34 23.45 25.04
N ARG A 909 -17.67 24.46 24.22
CA ARG A 909 -18.74 25.43 24.45
C ARG A 909 -18.59 26.19 25.79
N LYS A 910 -17.35 26.42 26.24
CA LYS A 910 -17.07 27.25 27.42
C LYS A 910 -16.86 28.70 27.02
N PRO A 911 -17.46 29.67 27.74
CA PRO A 911 -17.16 31.08 27.55
C PRO A 911 -15.67 31.36 27.78
N VAL A 912 -15.08 32.24 26.96
CA VAL A 912 -13.67 32.63 26.99
C VAL A 912 -13.55 34.13 27.13
N VAL A 913 -12.76 34.61 28.10
CA VAL A 913 -12.32 36.01 28.18
C VAL A 913 -10.85 36.11 27.80
N CYS A 914 -10.50 36.97 26.84
CA CYS A 914 -9.11 37.18 26.41
C CYS A 914 -8.72 38.65 26.50
N SER A 915 -7.49 38.94 26.96
CA SER A 915 -6.97 40.32 27.08
C SER A 915 -6.62 40.98 25.75
N MET A 916 -6.59 40.24 24.64
CA MET A 916 -6.16 40.73 23.33
C MET A 916 -6.84 39.99 22.17
N GLU A 917 -6.76 40.60 20.99
CA GLU A 917 -7.16 39.96 19.74
C GLU A 917 -6.00 39.10 19.21
N LEU A 918 -6.29 37.88 18.79
CA LEU A 918 -5.32 36.89 18.28
C LEU A 918 -5.69 36.37 16.88
N GLY A 919 -6.78 36.85 16.27
CA GLY A 919 -7.31 36.32 15.03
C GLY A 919 -8.06 34.99 15.22
N VAL A 920 -8.66 34.78 16.40
CA VAL A 920 -9.53 33.62 16.64
C VAL A 920 -10.89 33.88 15.99
N THR A 921 -11.46 32.86 15.34
CA THR A 921 -12.77 32.95 14.71
C THR A 921 -13.83 33.50 15.69
N ALA A 922 -14.57 34.53 15.29
CA ALA A 922 -15.56 35.17 16.15
C ALA A 922 -16.74 34.22 16.46
N THR A 923 -17.10 34.12 17.73
CA THR A 923 -18.26 33.36 18.25
C THR A 923 -18.80 34.09 19.49
N PRO A 924 -20.11 34.03 19.81
CA PRO A 924 -20.68 34.68 21.00
C PRO A 924 -20.04 34.27 22.33
N LEU A 925 -19.37 33.12 22.38
CA LEU A 925 -18.64 32.62 23.55
C LEU A 925 -17.26 33.27 23.74
N LEU A 926 -16.74 34.02 22.76
CA LEU A 926 -15.43 34.69 22.83
C LEU A 926 -15.60 36.18 23.21
N HIS A 927 -14.96 36.59 24.30
CA HIS A 927 -15.01 37.95 24.83
C HIS A 927 -13.61 38.57 24.88
N VAL A 928 -13.21 39.23 23.80
CA VAL A 928 -11.97 40.03 23.77
C VAL A 928 -12.18 41.33 24.56
N ARG A 929 -11.27 41.62 25.50
CA ARG A 929 -11.31 42.78 26.41
C ARG A 929 -9.91 43.36 26.56
N THR A 930 -9.59 44.38 25.77
CA THR A 930 -8.25 44.98 25.67
C THR A 930 -7.93 46.00 26.78
N ASP A 931 -8.82 46.17 27.75
CA ASP A 931 -8.55 46.92 28.98
C ASP A 931 -8.78 46.05 30.22
N LEU A 932 -7.88 46.17 31.20
CA LEU A 932 -7.87 45.33 32.40
C LEU A 932 -9.18 45.45 33.19
N ALA A 933 -9.75 46.66 33.28
CA ALA A 933 -10.97 46.89 34.04
C ALA A 933 -12.18 46.15 33.47
N SER A 934 -12.37 46.18 32.14
CA SER A 934 -13.45 45.44 31.47
C SER A 934 -13.17 43.93 31.41
N PHE A 935 -11.92 43.50 31.28
CA PHE A 935 -11.52 42.09 31.40
C PHE A 935 -11.88 41.52 32.78
N ALA A 936 -11.45 42.19 33.85
CA ALA A 936 -11.74 41.77 35.21
C ALA A 936 -13.25 41.82 35.53
N ALA A 937 -13.99 42.80 34.99
CA ALA A 937 -15.44 42.87 35.11
C ALA A 937 -16.16 41.76 34.31
N GLN A 938 -15.66 41.40 33.12
CA GLN A 938 -16.21 40.31 32.31
C GLN A 938 -16.03 38.95 32.99
N CYS A 939 -14.87 38.70 33.60
CA CYS A 939 -14.63 37.52 34.42
C CYS A 939 -15.62 37.44 35.61
N GLY A 940 -15.84 38.57 36.30
CA GLY A 940 -16.84 38.66 37.37
C GLY A 940 -18.28 38.43 36.89
N ALA A 941 -18.64 38.94 35.71
CA ALA A 941 -19.95 38.75 35.10
C ALA A 941 -20.21 37.30 34.71
N LEU A 942 -19.24 36.61 34.10
CA LEU A 942 -19.37 35.19 33.74
C LEU A 942 -19.45 34.28 34.97
N ALA A 943 -18.70 34.58 36.03
CA ALA A 943 -18.76 33.84 37.29
C ALA A 943 -20.11 33.93 38.03
N ALA A 944 -20.91 34.96 37.72
CA ALA A 944 -22.24 35.20 38.26
C ALA A 944 -23.38 34.84 37.28
N ALA A 945 -23.06 34.49 36.03
CA ALA A 945 -24.02 34.13 35.01
C ALA A 945 -24.40 32.64 35.12
N GLU A 946 -25.60 32.29 34.64
CA GLU A 946 -25.95 30.88 34.41
C GLU A 946 -25.14 30.31 33.23
N PRO A 947 -24.78 29.01 33.24
CA PRO A 947 -24.02 28.39 32.16
C PRO A 947 -24.70 28.53 30.79
N VAL A 948 -24.04 29.22 29.86
CA VAL A 948 -24.53 29.43 28.49
C VAL A 948 -24.50 28.10 27.73
N THR A 949 -25.69 27.61 27.36
CA THR A 949 -25.87 26.36 26.59
C THR A 949 -26.16 26.66 25.11
N GLN A 950 -25.19 27.26 24.42
CA GLN A 950 -25.29 27.50 22.98
C GLN A 950 -24.75 26.32 22.17
N ASN A 951 -25.54 25.80 21.22
CA ASN A 951 -25.05 24.89 20.19
C ASN A 951 -24.32 25.73 19.12
N ASP A 952 -23.01 25.51 18.96
CA ASP A 952 -22.19 26.17 17.93
C ASP A 952 -21.39 25.11 17.13
N ASP A 953 -22.09 24.12 16.61
CA ASP A 953 -21.48 23.00 15.88
C ASP A 953 -20.87 23.44 14.53
N ILE A 954 -21.32 24.57 13.98
CA ILE A 954 -20.74 25.21 12.80
C ILE A 954 -19.35 25.77 13.14
N PHE A 955 -19.16 26.38 14.31
CA PHE A 955 -17.82 26.75 14.77
C PHE A 955 -16.91 25.52 14.94
N VAL A 956 -17.42 24.42 15.51
CA VAL A 956 -16.64 23.17 15.66
C VAL A 956 -16.23 22.61 14.29
N ALA A 957 -17.12 22.60 13.30
CA ALA A 957 -16.82 22.17 11.94
C ALA A 957 -15.74 23.05 11.28
N GLY A 958 -15.89 24.37 11.34
CA GLY A 958 -14.94 25.33 10.77
C GLY A 958 -13.58 25.42 11.48
N ASN A 959 -13.45 24.93 12.72
CA ASN A 959 -12.26 25.13 13.56
C ASN A 959 -11.70 23.83 14.18
N SER A 960 -11.89 22.70 13.50
CA SER A 960 -11.27 21.41 13.84
C SER A 960 -9.91 21.23 13.14
N TRP A 961 -8.97 20.50 13.76
CA TRP A 961 -7.70 20.14 13.09
C TRP A 961 -7.90 19.32 11.80
N LEU A 962 -9.03 18.63 11.65
CA LEU A 962 -9.34 17.88 10.43
C LEU A 962 -9.62 18.83 9.26
N GLY A 963 -10.38 19.90 9.51
CA GLY A 963 -10.56 21.00 8.56
C GLY A 963 -9.27 21.77 8.24
N ARG A 964 -8.29 21.82 9.17
CA ARG A 964 -6.95 22.38 8.89
C ARG A 964 -6.10 21.44 8.03
N ILE A 965 -6.21 20.12 8.25
CA ILE A 965 -5.60 19.11 7.38
C ILE A 965 -6.19 19.19 5.97
N GLU A 966 -7.49 19.40 5.81
CA GLU A 966 -8.11 19.66 4.49
C GLU A 966 -7.60 20.95 3.81
N GLN A 967 -7.23 21.99 4.57
CA GLN A 967 -6.63 23.20 3.99
C GLN A 967 -5.19 22.93 3.50
N LEU A 968 -4.42 22.09 4.20
CA LEU A 968 -3.07 21.68 3.81
C LEU A 968 -3.04 20.61 2.70
N CYS A 969 -3.97 19.66 2.80
CA CYS A 969 -4.13 18.48 1.95
C CYS A 969 -5.56 18.48 1.37
N PRO A 970 -5.86 19.39 0.42
CA PRO A 970 -7.21 19.51 -0.12
C PRO A 970 -7.63 18.23 -0.85
N PRO A 971 -8.88 17.75 -0.62
CA PRO A 971 -9.38 16.53 -1.23
C PRO A 971 -9.45 16.66 -2.75
N GLN A 972 -8.99 15.63 -3.46
CA GLN A 972 -9.09 15.57 -4.91
C GLN A 972 -10.56 15.47 -5.35
N PRO A 973 -11.08 16.39 -6.19
CA PRO A 973 -12.47 16.33 -6.63
C PRO A 973 -12.77 15.06 -7.44
N ARG A 974 -13.89 14.42 -7.13
CA ARG A 974 -14.34 13.17 -7.77
C ARG A 974 -15.76 13.25 -8.30
N HIS A 975 -16.66 13.91 -7.58
CA HIS A 975 -18.09 14.02 -7.89
C HIS A 975 -18.74 12.68 -8.31
N ASP A 976 -18.40 11.58 -7.62
CA ASP A 976 -18.87 10.22 -7.93
C ASP A 976 -19.69 9.54 -6.80
N VAL A 977 -20.00 10.29 -5.74
CA VAL A 977 -20.83 9.83 -4.59
C VAL A 977 -22.21 10.50 -4.61
N SER A 978 -23.29 9.71 -4.65
CA SER A 978 -24.63 10.20 -4.30
C SER A 978 -24.88 10.05 -2.80
N VAL A 979 -25.25 11.14 -2.14
CA VAL A 979 -25.59 11.15 -0.73
C VAL A 979 -27.10 11.04 -0.56
N VAL A 980 -27.57 10.05 0.18
CA VAL A 980 -29.00 9.86 0.51
C VAL A 980 -29.21 10.14 2.00
N ILE A 981 -30.06 11.12 2.32
CA ILE A 981 -30.36 11.53 3.69
C ILE A 981 -31.85 11.40 3.94
N LEU A 982 -32.24 10.71 5.02
CA LEU A 982 -33.64 10.59 5.43
C LEU A 982 -33.97 11.65 6.49
N ILE A 983 -35.09 12.36 6.32
CA ILE A 983 -35.61 13.31 7.30
C ILE A 983 -37.05 12.96 7.70
N HIS A 984 -37.33 12.93 9.00
CA HIS A 984 -38.68 12.90 9.55
C HIS A 984 -38.74 13.81 10.78
N ASN A 985 -39.52 14.89 10.73
CA ASN A 985 -39.73 15.81 11.85
C ASN A 985 -38.41 16.31 12.53
N ASN A 986 -37.43 16.73 11.73
CA ASN A 986 -36.08 17.14 12.16
C ASN A 986 -35.67 18.55 11.67
N ALA A 987 -36.63 19.47 11.49
CA ALA A 987 -36.39 20.84 11.00
C ALA A 987 -35.31 21.61 11.78
N GLY A 988 -35.24 21.39 13.10
CA GLY A 988 -34.28 22.06 13.98
C GLY A 988 -32.82 21.63 13.81
N ILE A 989 -32.52 20.54 13.06
CA ILE A 989 -31.16 19.99 12.92
C ILE A 989 -30.72 19.72 11.48
N ILE A 990 -31.65 19.53 10.52
CA ILE A 990 -31.30 19.20 9.13
C ILE A 990 -30.39 20.27 8.50
N ALA A 991 -30.58 21.55 8.80
CA ALA A 991 -29.75 22.63 8.27
C ALA A 991 -28.26 22.46 8.63
N ARG A 992 -27.96 22.05 9.88
CA ARG A 992 -26.60 21.75 10.36
C ARG A 992 -25.98 20.59 9.57
N CYS A 993 -26.76 19.52 9.34
CA CYS A 993 -26.34 18.36 8.56
C CYS A 993 -25.92 18.78 7.14
N LEU A 994 -26.80 19.50 6.43
CA LEU A 994 -26.59 19.89 5.04
C LEU A 994 -25.50 20.95 4.87
N GLN A 995 -25.43 21.95 5.75
CA GLN A 995 -24.37 22.98 5.71
C GLN A 995 -22.99 22.35 5.90
N THR A 996 -22.81 21.53 6.94
CA THR A 996 -21.51 20.91 7.21
C THR A 996 -21.11 19.87 6.16
N LEU A 997 -22.07 19.10 5.62
CA LEU A 997 -21.85 18.18 4.52
C LEU A 997 -21.33 18.90 3.28
N LEU A 998 -21.99 19.99 2.87
CA LEU A 998 -21.57 20.78 1.70
C LEU A 998 -20.27 21.53 1.95
N GLN A 999 -20.01 21.99 3.18
CA GLN A 999 -18.77 22.67 3.55
C GLN A 999 -17.53 21.77 3.39
N HIS A 1000 -17.61 20.51 3.82
CA HIS A 1000 -16.46 19.60 3.83
C HIS A 1000 -16.45 18.60 2.66
N ALA A 1001 -17.57 17.92 2.40
CA ALA A 1001 -17.60 16.76 1.52
C ALA A 1001 -17.99 17.06 0.05
N ALA A 1002 -18.34 18.32 -0.30
CA ALA A 1002 -18.72 18.69 -1.68
C ALA A 1002 -17.78 18.19 -2.81
N PRO A 1003 -16.44 18.12 -2.65
CA PRO A 1003 -15.53 17.57 -3.67
C PRO A 1003 -15.80 16.09 -4.05
N TYR A 1004 -16.40 15.31 -3.15
CA TYR A 1004 -16.77 13.90 -3.41
C TYR A 1004 -18.17 13.76 -4.02
N ILE A 1005 -19.05 14.71 -3.73
CA ILE A 1005 -20.49 14.59 -3.94
C ILE A 1005 -20.85 14.90 -5.40
N ALA A 1006 -21.56 13.95 -6.02
CA ALA A 1006 -22.25 14.13 -7.29
C ALA A 1006 -23.59 14.85 -7.09
N GLU A 1007 -24.35 14.42 -6.08
CA GLU A 1007 -25.65 14.99 -5.70
C GLU A 1007 -25.99 14.64 -4.23
N VAL A 1008 -26.78 15.51 -3.58
CA VAL A 1008 -27.43 15.20 -2.31
C VAL A 1008 -28.92 15.02 -2.56
N ILE A 1009 -29.47 13.92 -2.03
CA ILE A 1009 -30.87 13.54 -2.14
C ILE A 1009 -31.41 13.46 -0.72
N VAL A 1010 -32.25 14.42 -0.34
CA VAL A 1010 -32.97 14.39 0.93
C VAL A 1010 -34.33 13.75 0.65
N VAL A 1011 -34.68 12.73 1.43
CA VAL A 1011 -35.99 12.08 1.38
C VAL A 1011 -36.78 12.50 2.60
N ASP A 1012 -37.80 13.34 2.39
CA ASP A 1012 -38.80 13.68 3.40
C ASP A 1012 -39.73 12.50 3.62
N ASN A 1013 -39.73 11.97 4.83
CA ASN A 1013 -40.41 10.75 5.21
C ASN A 1013 -41.74 11.05 5.90
N ALA A 1014 -42.59 11.83 5.23
CA ALA A 1014 -43.83 12.41 5.77
C ALA A 1014 -43.62 13.27 7.03
N SER A 1015 -42.75 14.29 6.94
CA SER A 1015 -42.59 15.30 8.00
C SER A 1015 -43.80 16.24 8.09
N SER A 1016 -43.95 16.88 9.26
CA SER A 1016 -45.06 17.77 9.60
C SER A 1016 -44.62 19.07 10.31
N ASP A 1017 -43.31 19.22 10.52
CA ASP A 1017 -42.69 20.29 11.30
C ASP A 1017 -42.10 21.44 10.44
N GLY A 1018 -42.25 21.37 9.12
CA GLY A 1018 -41.67 22.32 8.17
C GLY A 1018 -40.25 21.99 7.71
N GLY A 1019 -39.69 20.83 8.09
CA GLY A 1019 -38.31 20.45 7.73
C GLY A 1019 -38.09 20.29 6.23
N ALA A 1020 -39.09 19.76 5.51
CA ALA A 1020 -39.05 19.65 4.05
C ALA A 1020 -39.03 21.02 3.35
N GLU A 1021 -39.89 21.94 3.80
CA GLU A 1021 -40.01 23.31 3.29
C GLU A 1021 -38.78 24.16 3.65
N LEU A 1022 -38.07 23.82 4.74
CA LEU A 1022 -36.75 24.38 5.04
C LEU A 1022 -35.71 23.93 4.02
N VAL A 1023 -35.64 22.64 3.70
CA VAL A 1023 -34.69 22.11 2.71
C VAL A 1023 -34.94 22.71 1.32
N GLU A 1024 -36.19 22.75 0.85
CA GLU A 1024 -36.57 23.40 -0.41
C GLU A 1024 -36.16 24.88 -0.47
N ARG A 1025 -36.30 25.61 0.64
CA ARG A 1025 -36.03 27.06 0.71
C ARG A 1025 -34.54 27.39 0.81
N GLU A 1026 -33.79 26.66 1.64
CA GLU A 1026 -32.41 27.03 2.02
C GLU A 1026 -31.35 26.25 1.25
N PHE A 1027 -31.69 25.12 0.65
CA PHE A 1027 -30.77 24.27 -0.10
C PHE A 1027 -31.31 23.91 -1.51
N PRO A 1028 -31.60 24.91 -2.38
CA PRO A 1028 -32.23 24.67 -3.69
C PRO A 1028 -31.42 23.81 -4.67
N ASN A 1029 -30.12 23.59 -4.39
CA ASN A 1029 -29.25 22.69 -5.16
C ASN A 1029 -29.35 21.21 -4.71
N ILE A 1030 -30.12 20.92 -3.65
CA ILE A 1030 -30.33 19.57 -3.11
C ILE A 1030 -31.65 19.03 -3.65
N ARG A 1031 -31.66 17.76 -4.05
CA ARG A 1031 -32.89 17.09 -4.53
C ARG A 1031 -33.71 16.65 -3.32
N LEU A 1032 -34.78 17.38 -2.99
CA LEU A 1032 -35.81 16.87 -2.09
C LEU A 1032 -36.73 15.90 -2.83
N VAL A 1033 -37.04 14.76 -2.20
CA VAL A 1033 -38.05 13.79 -2.63
C VAL A 1033 -38.98 13.52 -1.46
N ARG A 1034 -40.30 13.51 -1.67
CA ARG A 1034 -41.28 13.27 -0.60
C ARG A 1034 -41.84 11.85 -0.66
N ASN A 1035 -41.60 11.06 0.38
CA ASN A 1035 -42.19 9.75 0.62
C ASN A 1035 -43.56 9.95 1.31
N PRO A 1036 -44.67 9.39 0.79
CA PRO A 1036 -46.01 9.64 1.35
C PRO A 1036 -46.26 8.99 2.72
N GLU A 1037 -45.42 8.03 3.12
CA GLU A 1037 -45.52 7.31 4.39
C GLU A 1037 -44.15 7.30 5.09
N ASN A 1038 -44.13 7.25 6.42
CA ASN A 1038 -42.88 7.22 7.19
C ASN A 1038 -42.30 5.80 7.24
N GLY A 1039 -41.26 5.53 6.44
CA GLY A 1039 -40.50 4.28 6.51
C GLY A 1039 -39.02 4.41 6.14
N CYS A 1040 -38.14 3.82 6.96
CA CYS A 1040 -36.69 3.77 6.72
C CYS A 1040 -36.32 3.07 5.41
N SER A 1041 -36.92 1.92 5.14
CA SER A 1041 -36.63 1.12 3.94
C SER A 1041 -37.20 1.75 2.68
N SER A 1042 -38.49 2.12 2.71
CA SER A 1042 -39.14 2.80 1.58
C SER A 1042 -38.46 4.13 1.26
N GLY A 1043 -38.17 4.96 2.26
CA GLY A 1043 -37.49 6.23 2.09
C GLY A 1043 -36.06 6.09 1.52
N ARG A 1044 -35.23 5.19 2.06
CA ARG A 1044 -33.86 4.99 1.53
C ARG A 1044 -33.88 4.38 0.13
N ASN A 1045 -34.79 3.44 -0.17
CA ASN A 1045 -34.97 2.93 -1.53
C ASN A 1045 -35.38 4.02 -2.52
N LEU A 1046 -36.33 4.89 -2.14
CA LEU A 1046 -36.75 6.03 -2.96
C LEU A 1046 -35.58 6.98 -3.24
N GLY A 1047 -34.75 7.27 -2.23
CA GLY A 1047 -33.51 8.02 -2.40
C GLY A 1047 -32.55 7.38 -3.41
N VAL A 1048 -32.40 6.05 -3.39
CA VAL A 1048 -31.55 5.32 -4.36
C VAL A 1048 -32.17 5.27 -5.76
N GLN A 1049 -33.49 5.25 -5.92
CA GLN A 1049 -34.12 5.37 -7.25
C GLN A 1049 -33.77 6.69 -7.93
N HIS A 1050 -33.51 7.74 -7.14
CA HIS A 1050 -33.05 9.04 -7.62
C HIS A 1050 -31.53 9.22 -7.65
N SER A 1051 -30.70 8.20 -7.36
CA SER A 1051 -29.23 8.33 -7.32
C SER A 1051 -28.52 7.87 -8.59
N THR A 1052 -27.50 8.63 -9.01
CA THR A 1052 -26.72 8.43 -10.25
C THR A 1052 -25.24 8.14 -10.01
N GLY A 1053 -24.74 8.36 -8.79
CA GLY A 1053 -23.35 8.20 -8.40
C GLY A 1053 -22.85 6.76 -8.49
N LYS A 1054 -21.55 6.61 -8.74
CA LYS A 1054 -20.83 5.31 -8.71
C LYS A 1054 -20.85 4.69 -7.31
N TYR A 1055 -20.84 5.55 -6.29
CA TYR A 1055 -21.02 5.20 -4.88
C TYR A 1055 -22.31 5.79 -4.35
N ILE A 1056 -22.92 5.09 -3.40
CA ILE A 1056 -24.00 5.60 -2.57
C ILE A 1056 -23.48 5.65 -1.14
N VAL A 1057 -23.77 6.75 -0.44
CA VAL A 1057 -23.68 6.82 1.01
C VAL A 1057 -25.03 7.20 1.60
N PHE A 1058 -25.40 6.53 2.68
CA PHE A 1058 -26.55 6.90 3.50
C PHE A 1058 -26.08 7.67 4.74
N PHE A 1059 -26.80 8.72 5.11
CA PHE A 1059 -26.69 9.40 6.41
C PHE A 1059 -28.08 9.66 6.99
N ASP A 1060 -28.12 9.87 8.30
CA ASP A 1060 -29.32 10.33 8.99
C ASP A 1060 -29.24 11.85 9.24
N SER A 1061 -30.40 12.51 9.33
CA SER A 1061 -30.52 13.98 9.41
C SER A 1061 -29.99 14.61 10.71
N ASP A 1062 -29.63 13.80 11.70
CA ASP A 1062 -29.04 14.19 12.98
C ASP A 1062 -27.49 14.10 13.00
N GLN A 1063 -26.86 13.82 11.85
CA GLN A 1063 -25.41 13.83 11.66
C GLN A 1063 -24.87 15.20 11.25
N TRP A 1064 -23.60 15.48 11.53
CA TRP A 1064 -22.88 16.65 11.00
C TRP A 1064 -21.41 16.33 10.75
N PHE A 1065 -20.76 17.18 9.97
CA PHE A 1065 -19.41 16.93 9.46
C PHE A 1065 -18.43 17.98 10.01
N VAL A 1066 -17.26 17.53 10.44
CA VAL A 1066 -16.15 18.39 10.92
C VAL A 1066 -14.87 18.18 10.11
N GLY A 1067 -15.02 17.46 8.99
CA GLY A 1067 -14.03 17.14 7.98
C GLY A 1067 -14.54 16.11 6.97
N ALA A 1068 -13.84 15.98 5.86
CA ALA A 1068 -14.15 15.14 4.71
C ALA A 1068 -13.36 13.83 4.67
N SER A 1069 -12.36 13.65 5.52
CA SER A 1069 -11.47 12.47 5.49
C SER A 1069 -12.21 11.13 5.52
N GLY A 1070 -13.33 11.03 6.24
CA GLY A 1070 -14.18 9.83 6.27
C GLY A 1070 -14.73 9.40 4.91
N PHE A 1071 -14.88 10.33 3.94
CA PHE A 1071 -15.20 9.98 2.56
C PHE A 1071 -14.02 9.31 1.86
N GLU A 1072 -12.81 9.90 1.88
CA GLU A 1072 -11.64 9.26 1.24
C GLU A 1072 -11.28 7.95 1.94
N GLU A 1073 -11.36 7.86 3.28
CA GLU A 1073 -11.14 6.61 4.01
C GLU A 1073 -12.09 5.50 3.53
N ALA A 1074 -13.39 5.80 3.41
CA ALA A 1074 -14.39 4.84 2.95
C ALA A 1074 -14.19 4.46 1.46
N LEU A 1075 -13.99 5.45 0.59
CA LEU A 1075 -13.78 5.26 -0.84
C LEU A 1075 -12.47 4.51 -1.12
N HIS A 1076 -11.40 4.83 -0.41
CA HIS A 1076 -10.12 4.14 -0.51
C HIS A 1076 -10.25 2.67 -0.15
N VAL A 1077 -10.90 2.32 0.97
CA VAL A 1077 -11.11 0.91 1.36
C VAL A 1077 -11.95 0.19 0.31
N LEU A 1078 -13.03 0.80 -0.19
CA LEU A 1078 -13.83 0.23 -1.27
C LEU A 1078 -12.93 -0.02 -2.50
N GLU A 1079 -12.26 0.99 -3.03
CA GLU A 1079 -11.47 0.89 -4.27
C GLU A 1079 -10.31 -0.10 -4.18
N ASN A 1080 -9.58 -0.10 -3.06
CA ASN A 1080 -8.43 -0.97 -2.86
C ASN A 1080 -8.79 -2.37 -2.33
N ASP A 1081 -10.04 -2.63 -1.94
CA ASP A 1081 -10.54 -3.98 -1.64
C ASP A 1081 -11.88 -4.30 -2.33
N ALA A 1082 -11.79 -4.88 -3.53
CA ALA A 1082 -12.94 -5.41 -4.26
C ALA A 1082 -13.71 -6.54 -3.55
N SER A 1083 -13.18 -7.12 -2.46
CA SER A 1083 -13.92 -8.07 -1.61
C SER A 1083 -14.81 -7.38 -0.58
N VAL A 1084 -14.68 -6.06 -0.38
CA VAL A 1084 -15.55 -5.24 0.47
C VAL A 1084 -16.76 -4.77 -0.33
N GLY A 1085 -17.95 -5.11 0.17
CA GLY A 1085 -19.23 -4.68 -0.41
C GLY A 1085 -19.69 -3.34 0.15
N VAL A 1086 -19.47 -3.12 1.45
CA VAL A 1086 -19.86 -1.94 2.22
C VAL A 1086 -18.85 -1.64 3.34
N ILE A 1087 -18.65 -0.36 3.63
CA ILE A 1087 -17.96 0.14 4.82
C ILE A 1087 -18.82 1.20 5.55
N GLY A 1088 -18.72 1.28 6.88
CA GLY A 1088 -19.36 2.35 7.66
C GLY A 1088 -18.74 2.58 9.05
N TRP A 1089 -19.10 3.69 9.68
CA TRP A 1089 -18.58 4.16 10.99
C TRP A 1089 -19.50 3.89 12.18
N ASN A 1090 -20.69 3.34 11.93
CA ASN A 1090 -21.58 2.79 12.94
C ASN A 1090 -21.72 1.28 12.70
N ALA A 1091 -21.34 0.47 13.69
CA ALA A 1091 -21.43 -0.98 13.63
C ALA A 1091 -22.00 -1.55 14.92
N GLY A 1092 -22.55 -2.75 14.84
CA GLY A 1092 -22.99 -3.48 16.02
C GLY A 1092 -22.87 -5.00 15.89
N TRP A 1093 -23.41 -5.66 16.91
CA TRP A 1093 -23.19 -7.06 17.26
C TRP A 1093 -21.85 -7.34 17.98
N PHE A 1094 -21.25 -6.33 18.64
CA PHE A 1094 -20.12 -6.52 19.58
C PHE A 1094 -20.52 -7.14 20.93
N ASP A 1095 -21.80 -7.49 21.07
CA ASP A 1095 -22.34 -8.48 22.00
C ASP A 1095 -22.12 -8.32 23.52
N ALA A 1096 -22.89 -7.43 24.15
CA ALA A 1096 -23.07 -7.44 25.62
C ALA A 1096 -24.11 -8.50 26.07
N THR A 1097 -24.02 -9.74 25.55
CA THR A 1097 -24.96 -10.89 25.73
C THR A 1097 -26.33 -10.77 25.03
N ARG A 1098 -26.34 -10.18 23.83
CA ARG A 1098 -27.41 -10.14 22.81
C ARG A 1098 -28.72 -10.89 23.15
N THR A 1099 -29.72 -10.15 23.60
CA THR A 1099 -31.12 -10.62 23.53
C THR A 1099 -31.65 -10.45 22.11
N ASP A 1100 -31.32 -11.46 21.30
CA ASP A 1100 -32.00 -11.96 20.09
C ASP A 1100 -32.37 -11.01 18.93
N LEU A 1101 -32.13 -9.71 19.01
CA LEU A 1101 -30.87 -9.11 18.57
C LEU A 1101 -31.02 -7.58 18.54
N GLY A 1102 -30.76 -6.94 19.69
CA GLY A 1102 -30.76 -5.47 19.91
C GLY A 1102 -29.59 -5.01 20.80
N GLY A 1103 -28.37 -5.40 20.43
CA GLY A 1103 -27.21 -5.52 21.32
C GLY A 1103 -26.13 -4.45 21.10
N MET A 1104 -24.93 -4.69 21.65
CA MET A 1104 -23.90 -3.65 21.72
C MET A 1104 -23.39 -3.16 20.36
N ILE A 1105 -23.30 -1.83 20.26
CA ILE A 1105 -22.77 -1.06 19.12
C ILE A 1105 -21.38 -0.48 19.44
N ALA A 1106 -20.65 -0.05 18.40
CA ALA A 1106 -19.27 0.42 18.47
C ALA A 1106 -19.07 1.55 19.49
N ASP A 1107 -20.03 2.47 19.62
CA ASP A 1107 -19.98 3.63 20.52
C ASP A 1107 -19.72 3.28 21.98
N TYR A 1108 -20.15 2.10 22.43
CA TYR A 1108 -19.97 1.62 23.82
C TYR A 1108 -18.68 0.82 24.01
N CYS A 1109 -17.95 0.52 22.94
CA CYS A 1109 -16.72 -0.26 23.00
C CYS A 1109 -15.49 0.63 23.21
N PRO A 1110 -14.47 0.17 23.96
CA PRO A 1110 -13.15 0.83 23.99
C PRO A 1110 -12.61 1.08 22.58
N ASN A 1111 -12.01 2.25 22.35
CA ASN A 1111 -11.52 2.71 21.06
C ASN A 1111 -12.56 2.57 19.92
N ARG A 1112 -13.85 2.73 20.22
CA ARG A 1112 -14.97 2.49 19.27
C ARG A 1112 -14.85 1.13 18.56
N ALA A 1113 -14.44 0.09 19.27
CA ALA A 1113 -14.19 -1.26 18.74
C ALA A 1113 -13.06 -1.37 17.68
N MET A 1114 -12.22 -0.36 17.48
CA MET A 1114 -11.00 -0.47 16.65
C MET A 1114 -9.86 -1.13 17.44
N ASN A 1115 -9.66 -2.43 17.20
CA ASN A 1115 -8.53 -3.19 17.76
C ASN A 1115 -7.23 -2.95 16.95
N ALA A 1116 -6.08 -3.39 17.48
CA ALA A 1116 -4.77 -3.16 16.85
C ALA A 1116 -4.66 -3.73 15.42
N ALA A 1117 -5.33 -4.86 15.12
CA ALA A 1117 -5.38 -5.42 13.77
C ALA A 1117 -6.23 -4.55 12.82
N ALA A 1118 -7.36 -4.02 13.29
CA ALA A 1118 -8.22 -3.10 12.56
C ALA A 1118 -7.53 -1.76 12.25
N ILE A 1119 -6.74 -1.25 13.20
CA ILE A 1119 -5.92 -0.04 13.01
C ILE A 1119 -4.85 -0.29 11.94
N ARG A 1120 -4.12 -1.42 12.03
CA ARG A 1120 -3.11 -1.81 11.04
C ARG A 1120 -3.70 -2.02 9.64
N ASP A 1121 -4.77 -2.80 9.53
CA ASP A 1121 -5.36 -3.18 8.24
C ASP A 1121 -6.37 -2.13 7.70
N GLY A 1122 -6.64 -1.08 8.47
CA GLY A 1122 -7.48 0.08 8.13
C GLY A 1122 -8.96 -0.09 8.47
N TYR A 1123 -9.46 -1.32 8.47
CA TYR A 1123 -10.84 -1.67 8.79
C TYR A 1123 -10.91 -3.06 9.45
N ARG A 1124 -12.07 -3.42 10.00
CA ARG A 1124 -12.38 -4.79 10.45
C ARG A 1124 -13.63 -5.36 9.76
N ALA A 1125 -13.72 -6.68 9.66
CA ALA A 1125 -14.78 -7.39 8.90
C ALA A 1125 -15.52 -8.47 9.72
N ASP A 1126 -15.10 -8.67 10.95
CA ASP A 1126 -15.63 -9.54 12.00
C ASP A 1126 -16.75 -8.83 12.77
N ILE A 1127 -17.64 -8.15 12.04
CA ILE A 1127 -18.80 -7.45 12.57
C ILE A 1127 -20.10 -8.10 12.08
N GLY A 1128 -21.14 -8.02 12.91
CA GLY A 1128 -22.42 -8.57 12.52
C GLY A 1128 -23.17 -7.68 11.53
N PHE A 1129 -23.23 -6.37 11.78
CA PHE A 1129 -23.89 -5.39 10.88
C PHE A 1129 -23.28 -3.98 10.98
N LEU A 1130 -23.68 -3.13 10.04
CA LEU A 1130 -23.47 -1.69 10.03
C LEU A 1130 -24.81 -0.97 10.13
N GLY A 1131 -24.84 0.14 10.88
CA GLY A 1131 -25.95 1.09 10.85
C GLY A 1131 -25.90 1.95 9.58
N THR A 1132 -27.06 2.37 9.08
CA THR A 1132 -27.17 3.17 7.85
C THR A 1132 -26.80 4.64 8.01
N SER A 1133 -26.55 5.11 9.24
CA SER A 1133 -25.89 6.39 9.50
C SER A 1133 -24.42 6.32 9.08
N GLY A 1134 -24.05 6.84 7.90
CA GLY A 1134 -22.70 6.82 7.34
C GLY A 1134 -22.26 5.45 6.78
N PHE A 1135 -23.08 4.91 5.88
CA PHE A 1135 -22.94 3.59 5.26
C PHE A 1135 -22.58 3.75 3.77
N PHE A 1136 -21.33 3.49 3.42
CA PHE A 1136 -20.76 3.68 2.07
C PHE A 1136 -20.70 2.37 1.30
N MET A 1137 -21.27 2.35 0.09
CA MET A 1137 -21.19 1.20 -0.79
C MET A 1137 -21.14 1.61 -2.27
N ARG A 1138 -20.80 0.66 -3.15
CA ARG A 1138 -20.90 0.88 -4.60
C ARG A 1138 -22.36 0.74 -5.04
N ARG A 1139 -22.79 1.59 -5.97
CA ARG A 1139 -24.13 1.51 -6.61
C ARG A 1139 -24.43 0.10 -7.12
N ARG A 1140 -23.53 -0.47 -7.91
CA ARG A 1140 -23.60 -1.85 -8.43
C ARG A 1140 -23.67 -2.96 -7.37
N THR A 1141 -23.19 -2.72 -6.15
CA THR A 1141 -23.34 -3.67 -5.04
C THR A 1141 -24.76 -3.61 -4.50
N PHE A 1142 -25.35 -2.41 -4.39
CA PHE A 1142 -26.75 -2.23 -4.00
C PHE A 1142 -27.69 -2.82 -5.07
N ASP A 1143 -27.44 -2.56 -6.35
CA ASP A 1143 -28.23 -3.12 -7.47
C ASP A 1143 -28.12 -4.66 -7.59
N ALA A 1144 -27.15 -5.28 -6.93
CA ALA A 1144 -27.02 -6.74 -6.82
C ALA A 1144 -27.75 -7.32 -5.58
N THR A 1145 -28.28 -6.47 -4.71
CA THR A 1145 -29.20 -6.84 -3.61
C THR A 1145 -30.66 -6.62 -4.04
N GLN A 1146 -31.61 -6.89 -3.16
CA GLN A 1146 -33.04 -6.59 -3.32
C GLN A 1146 -33.38 -5.16 -2.84
N GLY A 1147 -32.37 -4.35 -2.48
CA GLY A 1147 -32.54 -3.08 -1.78
C GLY A 1147 -32.89 -3.27 -0.31
N PHE A 1148 -33.36 -2.20 0.34
CA PHE A 1148 -33.91 -2.30 1.70
C PHE A 1148 -35.29 -2.97 1.66
N ASP A 1149 -35.53 -3.94 2.53
CA ASP A 1149 -36.81 -4.63 2.57
C ASP A 1149 -37.87 -3.79 3.31
N THR A 1150 -38.94 -3.41 2.61
CA THR A 1150 -40.02 -2.57 3.15
C THR A 1150 -40.87 -3.25 4.22
N PHE A 1151 -40.71 -4.56 4.44
CA PHE A 1151 -41.32 -5.22 5.61
C PHE A 1151 -40.84 -4.60 6.94
N TYR A 1152 -39.60 -4.09 6.97
CA TYR A 1152 -39.01 -3.49 8.17
C TYR A 1152 -39.60 -2.12 8.52
N ASP A 1153 -40.36 -1.48 7.63
CA ASP A 1153 -40.93 -0.15 7.90
C ASP A 1153 -41.84 -0.16 9.16
N PRO A 1154 -41.76 0.87 10.02
CA PRO A 1154 -41.03 2.12 9.80
C PRO A 1154 -39.52 2.09 10.09
N THR A 1155 -38.99 1.12 10.86
CA THR A 1155 -37.57 1.06 11.27
C THR A 1155 -37.20 -0.29 11.93
N CYS A 1156 -35.91 -0.50 12.15
CA CYS A 1156 -35.23 -1.67 12.74
C CYS A 1156 -35.07 -2.87 11.79
N PHE A 1157 -33.83 -3.37 11.71
CA PHE A 1157 -33.34 -4.50 10.91
C PHE A 1157 -33.21 -4.24 9.40
N GLU A 1158 -33.56 -3.07 8.88
CA GLU A 1158 -33.39 -2.75 7.45
C GLU A 1158 -31.91 -2.74 7.02
N ASP A 1159 -31.06 -2.21 7.90
CA ASP A 1159 -29.62 -2.09 7.75
C ASP A 1159 -28.91 -3.45 7.90
N THR A 1160 -29.39 -4.25 8.85
CA THR A 1160 -28.92 -5.59 9.20
C THR A 1160 -29.27 -6.57 8.07
N ASP A 1161 -30.48 -6.48 7.53
CA ASP A 1161 -30.90 -7.24 6.36
C ASP A 1161 -30.04 -6.91 5.13
N LEU A 1162 -29.82 -5.64 4.82
CA LEU A 1162 -28.95 -5.26 3.70
C LEU A 1162 -27.50 -5.75 3.91
N CYS A 1163 -26.98 -5.71 5.14
CA CYS A 1163 -25.69 -6.31 5.47
C CYS A 1163 -25.66 -7.83 5.20
N PHE A 1164 -26.75 -8.56 5.51
CA PHE A 1164 -26.86 -9.99 5.25
C PHE A 1164 -27.03 -10.29 3.75
N GLN A 1165 -27.72 -9.43 2.99
CA GLN A 1165 -27.76 -9.50 1.53
C GLN A 1165 -26.36 -9.31 0.93
N VAL A 1166 -25.56 -8.35 1.43
CA VAL A 1166 -24.16 -8.18 0.99
C VAL A 1166 -23.28 -9.38 1.36
N LYS A 1167 -23.49 -9.99 2.54
CA LYS A 1167 -22.84 -11.26 2.93
C LYS A 1167 -23.24 -12.42 2.00
N ALA A 1168 -24.49 -12.47 1.55
CA ALA A 1168 -25.01 -13.48 0.61
C ALA A 1168 -24.36 -13.41 -0.78
N LEU A 1169 -23.95 -12.22 -1.23
CA LEU A 1169 -23.11 -12.02 -2.42
C LEU A 1169 -21.64 -12.48 -2.22
N GLY A 1170 -21.30 -12.99 -1.04
CA GLY A 1170 -19.94 -13.37 -0.65
C GLY A 1170 -19.02 -12.18 -0.37
N MET A 1171 -19.56 -10.96 -0.23
CA MET A 1171 -18.77 -9.76 0.05
C MET A 1171 -18.61 -9.53 1.55
N LYS A 1172 -17.56 -8.79 1.94
CA LYS A 1172 -17.36 -8.34 3.33
C LYS A 1172 -18.25 -7.15 3.62
N VAL A 1173 -18.82 -7.15 4.83
CA VAL A 1173 -19.36 -5.98 5.52
C VAL A 1173 -18.25 -5.50 6.46
N THR A 1174 -17.88 -4.22 6.41
CA THR A 1174 -16.66 -3.73 7.10
C THR A 1174 -16.89 -2.49 7.94
N TYR A 1175 -16.21 -2.42 9.07
CA TYR A 1175 -16.27 -1.30 10.00
C TYR A 1175 -14.93 -0.58 10.07
N ARG A 1176 -14.99 0.75 10.09
CA ARG A 1176 -13.89 1.65 10.47
C ARG A 1176 -14.50 2.84 11.19
N ASP A 1177 -13.85 3.32 12.24
CA ASP A 1177 -14.15 4.63 12.81
C ASP A 1177 -13.75 5.75 11.82
N LEU A 1178 -14.66 6.12 10.92
CA LEU A 1178 -14.39 7.10 9.85
C LEU A 1178 -14.29 8.51 10.43
N SER A 1179 -13.25 9.25 10.05
CA SER A 1179 -12.96 10.56 10.60
C SER A 1179 -13.91 11.64 10.08
N GLY A 1180 -14.22 12.62 10.93
CA GLY A 1180 -14.97 13.82 10.55
C GLY A 1180 -16.49 13.67 10.54
N ILE A 1181 -17.03 12.46 10.70
CA ILE A 1181 -18.48 12.24 10.83
C ILE A 1181 -18.86 12.29 12.31
N ARG A 1182 -19.92 13.03 12.65
CA ARG A 1182 -20.49 13.13 13.99
C ARG A 1182 -21.97 12.79 13.97
N HIS A 1183 -22.51 12.37 15.12
CA HIS A 1183 -23.90 11.97 15.28
C HIS A 1183 -24.44 12.40 16.64
N GLN A 1184 -25.69 12.85 16.67
CA GLN A 1184 -26.42 13.17 17.89
C GLN A 1184 -27.59 12.19 17.98
N PRO A 1185 -27.46 11.05 18.68
CA PRO A 1185 -28.45 9.99 18.60
C PRO A 1185 -29.82 10.38 19.18
N HIS A 1186 -30.84 9.61 18.78
CA HIS A 1186 -32.22 9.65 19.29
C HIS A 1186 -33.03 10.95 19.04
N GLN A 1187 -32.64 11.81 18.09
CA GLN A 1187 -33.46 13.00 17.78
C GLN A 1187 -34.76 12.64 17.03
N THR A 1188 -34.66 11.79 16.01
CA THR A 1188 -35.75 11.50 15.06
C THR A 1188 -36.86 10.60 15.61
N THR A 1189 -36.50 9.61 16.43
CA THR A 1189 -37.39 8.46 16.67
C THR A 1189 -38.39 8.71 17.80
N GLY A 1190 -38.09 9.61 18.76
CA GLY A 1190 -38.88 9.78 20.00
C GLY A 1190 -39.10 8.47 20.77
N ALA A 1191 -38.36 7.42 20.41
CA ALA A 1191 -38.66 6.05 20.77
C ALA A 1191 -38.05 5.78 22.14
N ASP A 1192 -38.89 5.88 23.16
CA ASP A 1192 -38.65 5.15 24.39
C ASP A 1192 -38.51 3.66 24.02
N SER A 1193 -37.27 3.17 24.07
CA SER A 1193 -36.93 1.78 23.78
C SER A 1193 -37.51 0.82 24.83
N GLY A 1194 -37.99 1.34 25.96
CA GLY A 1194 -38.81 0.63 26.95
C GLY A 1194 -40.30 0.55 26.59
N SER A 1195 -40.78 1.25 25.55
CA SER A 1195 -42.21 1.24 25.20
C SER A 1195 -42.68 -0.08 24.59
N ASP A 1196 -43.90 -0.50 24.95
CA ASP A 1196 -44.50 -1.73 24.43
C ASP A 1196 -44.74 -1.72 22.92
N ALA A 1197 -44.92 -0.53 22.33
CA ALA A 1197 -45.07 -0.36 20.88
C ALA A 1197 -43.75 -0.64 20.15
N TYR A 1198 -42.65 -0.02 20.61
CA TYR A 1198 -41.31 -0.26 20.08
C TYR A 1198 -40.91 -1.73 20.24
N ARG A 1199 -41.11 -2.32 21.43
CA ARG A 1199 -40.81 -3.74 21.70
C ARG A 1199 -41.56 -4.70 20.77
N LYS A 1200 -42.84 -4.43 20.47
CA LYS A 1200 -43.63 -5.25 19.52
C LYS A 1200 -43.14 -5.10 18.07
N LEU A 1201 -42.83 -3.88 17.62
CA LEU A 1201 -42.26 -3.62 16.30
C LEU A 1201 -40.91 -4.33 16.14
N PHE A 1202 -40.04 -4.15 17.12
CA PHE A 1202 -38.73 -4.78 17.17
C PHE A 1202 -38.82 -6.31 17.10
N LEU A 1203 -39.67 -6.95 17.92
CA LEU A 1203 -39.86 -8.41 17.88
C LEU A 1203 -40.49 -8.90 16.58
N ARG A 1204 -41.41 -8.15 15.96
CA ARG A 1204 -41.97 -8.45 14.62
C ARG A 1204 -40.84 -8.53 13.59
N ASN A 1205 -39.99 -7.51 13.56
CA ASN A 1205 -38.89 -7.39 12.60
C ASN A 1205 -37.77 -8.42 12.89
N ALA A 1206 -37.40 -8.62 14.15
CA ALA A 1206 -36.40 -9.61 14.56
C ALA A 1206 -36.80 -11.04 14.16
N ASN A 1207 -38.07 -11.41 14.35
CA ASN A 1207 -38.58 -12.73 13.97
C ASN A 1207 -38.62 -12.92 12.46
N TYR A 1208 -39.05 -11.90 11.71
CA TYR A 1208 -39.00 -11.93 10.25
C TYR A 1208 -37.56 -12.06 9.72
N PHE A 1209 -36.64 -11.27 10.26
CA PHE A 1209 -35.21 -11.32 9.91
C PHE A 1209 -34.61 -12.72 10.15
N LYS A 1210 -34.87 -13.35 11.30
CA LYS A 1210 -34.42 -14.72 11.58
C LYS A 1210 -35.01 -15.75 10.64
N GLU A 1211 -36.31 -15.67 10.36
CA GLU A 1211 -36.99 -16.61 9.45
C GLU A 1211 -36.47 -16.47 8.01
N LYS A 1212 -36.23 -15.24 7.55
CA LYS A 1212 -35.67 -14.90 6.23
C LYS A 1212 -34.24 -15.44 6.05
N TRP A 1213 -33.43 -15.39 7.11
CA TRP A 1213 -31.99 -15.75 7.07
C TRP A 1213 -31.63 -17.07 7.76
N ARG A 1214 -32.61 -17.91 8.15
CA ARG A 1214 -32.36 -19.18 8.87
C ARG A 1214 -31.40 -20.15 8.17
N ASP A 1215 -31.36 -20.12 6.84
CA ASP A 1215 -30.49 -20.98 6.02
C ASP A 1215 -29.03 -20.49 5.97
N TYR A 1216 -28.75 -19.32 6.56
CA TYR A 1216 -27.44 -18.69 6.67
C TYR A 1216 -27.00 -18.50 8.15
N PRO A 1217 -26.99 -19.55 8.99
CA PRO A 1217 -26.67 -19.42 10.42
C PRO A 1217 -25.26 -18.87 10.67
N HIS A 1218 -24.35 -19.02 9.70
CA HIS A 1218 -22.97 -18.50 9.77
C HIS A 1218 -22.83 -16.99 9.54
N PHE A 1219 -23.91 -16.26 9.18
CA PHE A 1219 -23.89 -14.79 9.12
C PHE A 1219 -24.12 -14.14 10.49
N TYR A 1220 -24.79 -14.87 11.39
CA TYR A 1220 -24.87 -14.60 12.81
C TYR A 1220 -23.52 -14.96 13.43
N LEU A 1221 -22.59 -14.00 13.40
CA LEU A 1221 -21.35 -14.12 14.14
C LEU A 1221 -21.72 -14.06 15.62
N ASP A 1222 -21.46 -15.11 16.40
CA ASP A 1222 -21.52 -15.04 17.86
C ASP A 1222 -20.17 -14.51 18.37
N TYR A 1223 -20.19 -13.51 19.23
CA TYR A 1223 -18.96 -12.91 19.77
C TYR A 1223 -18.64 -13.61 21.09
N ILE A 1224 -17.51 -14.30 21.14
CA ILE A 1224 -16.98 -14.98 22.33
C ILE A 1224 -15.67 -14.26 22.64
N ASP A 1225 -15.55 -13.74 23.87
CA ASP A 1225 -14.37 -12.98 24.36
C ASP A 1225 -13.04 -13.75 24.22
#